data_AF-A0A5M3YRJ9-F1
#
_entry.id   AF-A0A5M3YRJ9-F1
#
_cell.length_a   1.000
_cell.length_b   1.000
_cell.length_c   1.000
_cell.angle_alpha   90.00
_cell.angle_beta   90.00
_cell.angle_gamma   90.00
#
_symmetry.space_group_name_H-M   'P 1'
#
loop_
_entity.id
_entity.type
_entity.pdbx_description
1 polymer ?
#
loop_
_entity_poly.entity_id
_entity_poly.type
_entity_poly.pdbx_seq_one_letter_code
_entity_poly.pdbx_strand_id
1 'polypeptide(L)'
;MSSKHNEPGFDSEALRPALSFADLMSLKQLDSPSNSTNPDEPEKIERFRSLAKPFPPGEGERAFGGHVYAQTAYAASKTVPKGFVIHGMTGTFILPGRLDVPYIYTVRHLRDGNAYCTRAVDVRQAGRICFSALCSFKRDEQQQSFGHQPAPVQERYKSVLAGTRPEDQPRSPSVDVDWWLDAVQQGSFTEREFPGLDVRKVDMKGFNLSADVKQNPTKYRQLTQYSLKGSPDSDPSVRGDELKRRDRSGEYDNLYACAHMYSSDKNSLLLIPRALGHTTWAAMASLSITVVFHEHGDALRMVDWDKTAAQGEEEPAKRWFIQEAWTPRSGENRVIHESWLWSPDGKMVATSYQDGDFSARLHHVDENEIIGLRCTQSAHIPDDIEGSQSHKTKHRPFAALKKPARRGSLCLHFHISSSSSSSYSHSIVMAIEVVPLTEADIPGAIEVIQQAFADDPYFKWVFDSSKRSGESAQFNKQRNHDSLAARCLWGINNALFYVAKETPPSTGGSSTSSRVLGVSCWLPPHPAGASESWYSWAQGWMLWFRQGLNNLRHWGRGGLNARRYWIWKERQQEAQGAIWDDPRGYYFCNIVAVSPDAQGRGIGRKLFEIVSDRADAEGVKCYLESSRNVPNVQIYEKMGYAMKREMECRDGEDVCMLYCMVREPKTKQ
;
A
#
# COMPACT_ATOMS: atom_id res chain seq x y z
N MET A 1 40.00 -41.06 26.40
CA MET A 1 38.70 -40.57 26.94
C MET A 1 38.73 -39.05 27.03
N SER A 2 37.57 -38.40 27.11
CA SER A 2 37.36 -36.95 26.99
C SER A 2 37.50 -36.41 25.55
N SER A 3 36.40 -36.48 24.81
CA SER A 3 36.21 -35.81 23.52
C SER A 3 35.82 -34.34 23.75
N LYS A 4 36.57 -33.41 23.15
CA LYS A 4 36.12 -32.02 23.02
C LYS A 4 34.93 -31.97 22.06
N HIS A 5 33.75 -31.60 22.56
CA HIS A 5 32.65 -31.21 21.67
C HIS A 5 32.89 -29.78 21.19
N ASN A 6 33.00 -29.60 19.88
CA ASN A 6 32.78 -28.31 19.25
C ASN A 6 31.28 -27.96 19.36
N GLU A 7 30.94 -26.90 20.08
CA GLU A 7 29.74 -26.14 19.75
C GLU A 7 30.09 -25.24 18.55
N PRO A 8 29.37 -25.32 17.41
CA PRO A 8 29.48 -24.31 16.38
C PRO A 8 28.93 -22.99 16.96
N GLY A 9 29.74 -21.94 16.88
CA GLY A 9 29.49 -20.71 17.61
C GLY A 9 28.22 -19.97 17.17
N PHE A 10 27.86 -19.00 18.00
CA PHE A 10 27.01 -17.86 17.65
C PHE A 10 27.55 -17.24 16.34
N ASP A 11 26.96 -17.60 15.19
CA ASP A 11 27.25 -16.93 13.93
C ASP A 11 26.53 -15.59 13.98
N SER A 12 27.20 -14.61 14.57
CA SER A 12 26.83 -13.21 14.38
C SER A 12 26.76 -12.96 12.87
N GLU A 13 25.67 -12.41 12.37
CA GLU A 13 25.65 -11.77 11.05
C GLU A 13 26.58 -10.55 11.08
N ALA A 14 27.88 -10.82 11.06
CA ALA A 14 28.90 -9.84 10.76
C ALA A 14 28.57 -9.30 9.37
N LEU A 15 28.22 -8.01 9.33
CA LEU A 15 27.76 -7.24 8.18
C LEU A 15 28.42 -7.74 6.88
N ARG A 16 27.71 -8.57 6.12
CA ARG A 16 28.14 -8.91 4.77
C ARG A 16 28.16 -7.60 3.98
N PRO A 17 29.27 -7.25 3.31
CA PRO A 17 29.33 -6.02 2.52
C PRO A 17 28.17 -6.01 1.51
N ALA A 18 27.56 -4.85 1.30
CA ALA A 18 26.39 -4.77 0.45
C ALA A 18 26.75 -5.19 -0.98
N LEU A 19 25.91 -6.02 -1.60
CA LEU A 19 26.15 -6.62 -2.91
C LEU A 19 26.59 -5.59 -3.96
N SER A 20 27.48 -5.99 -4.88
CA SER A 20 27.73 -5.22 -6.10
C SER A 20 26.44 -5.09 -6.93
N PHE A 21 26.37 -4.12 -7.84
CA PHE A 21 25.19 -4.01 -8.69
C PHE A 21 25.04 -5.21 -9.64
N ALA A 22 26.15 -5.76 -10.13
CA ALA A 22 26.16 -6.95 -10.97
C ALA A 22 25.60 -8.18 -10.23
N ASP A 23 26.01 -8.38 -8.98
CA ASP A 23 25.49 -9.46 -8.12
C ASP A 23 24.02 -9.26 -7.78
N LEU A 24 23.60 -8.04 -7.46
CA LEU A 24 22.20 -7.71 -7.18
C LEU A 24 21.31 -7.99 -8.41
N MET A 25 21.80 -7.69 -9.61
CA MET A 25 21.09 -7.96 -10.85
C MET A 25 21.20 -9.41 -11.34
N SER A 26 21.97 -10.28 -10.68
CA SER A 26 22.25 -11.64 -11.16
C SER A 26 20.99 -12.52 -11.33
N LEU A 27 20.95 -13.24 -12.45
CA LEU A 27 19.81 -14.04 -12.91
C LEU A 27 20.26 -15.45 -13.31
N LYS A 28 19.43 -16.45 -13.01
CA LYS A 28 19.51 -17.78 -13.60
C LYS A 28 18.39 -17.96 -14.62
N GLN A 29 18.75 -18.28 -15.87
CA GLN A 29 17.76 -18.68 -16.88
C GLN A 29 17.09 -20.01 -16.46
N LEU A 30 15.79 -20.11 -16.74
CA LEU A 30 14.97 -21.28 -16.46
C LEU A 30 14.48 -21.90 -17.77
N ASP A 31 14.06 -23.16 -17.69
CA ASP A 31 13.40 -23.83 -18.79
C ASP A 31 12.18 -23.02 -19.26
N SER A 32 12.20 -22.72 -20.55
CA SER A 32 11.15 -21.98 -21.23
C SER A 32 10.14 -22.99 -21.82
N PRO A 33 8.84 -22.67 -21.88
CA PRO A 33 7.91 -23.49 -22.64
C PRO A 33 8.42 -23.62 -24.09
N SER A 34 8.19 -24.77 -24.72
CA SER A 34 8.84 -25.14 -25.99
C SER A 34 8.69 -24.05 -27.05
N ASN A 35 9.80 -23.36 -27.36
CA ASN A 35 9.88 -22.46 -28.50
C ASN A 35 9.73 -23.29 -29.77
N SER A 36 8.84 -22.84 -30.64
CA SER A 36 8.42 -23.61 -31.80
C SER A 36 8.21 -22.65 -32.99
N THR A 37 8.51 -23.14 -34.20
CA THR A 37 8.94 -22.32 -35.34
C THR A 37 7.90 -22.13 -36.45
N ASN A 38 6.67 -22.60 -36.26
CA ASN A 38 5.56 -22.39 -37.19
C ASN A 38 4.89 -21.01 -36.92
N PRO A 39 4.41 -20.28 -37.96
CA PRO A 39 3.76 -18.97 -37.78
C PRO A 39 2.46 -18.98 -36.95
N ASP A 40 1.82 -20.13 -36.72
CA ASP A 40 0.64 -20.27 -35.84
C ASP A 40 0.99 -20.52 -34.35
N GLU A 41 2.25 -20.36 -33.94
CA GLU A 41 2.76 -20.84 -32.65
C GLU A 41 2.79 -19.80 -31.52
N PRO A 42 2.75 -20.26 -30.25
CA PRO A 42 2.66 -19.37 -29.09
C PRO A 42 3.80 -18.35 -29.01
N GLU A 43 3.46 -17.19 -28.47
CA GLU A 43 4.36 -16.07 -28.17
C GLU A 43 5.70 -16.55 -27.59
N LYS A 44 6.82 -16.18 -28.22
CA LYS A 44 8.17 -16.53 -27.74
C LYS A 44 8.36 -16.00 -26.32
N ILE A 45 8.60 -16.93 -25.39
CA ILE A 45 8.70 -16.67 -23.96
C ILE A 45 10.04 -17.17 -23.43
N GLU A 46 10.70 -16.36 -22.62
CA GLU A 46 11.91 -16.73 -21.88
C GLU A 46 11.72 -16.47 -20.39
N ARG A 47 12.35 -17.29 -19.53
CA ARG A 47 12.13 -17.23 -18.08
C ARG A 47 13.43 -17.12 -17.30
N PHE A 48 13.42 -16.31 -16.25
CA PHE A 48 14.58 -16.08 -15.38
C PHE A 48 14.16 -16.11 -13.90
N ARG A 49 15.08 -16.53 -13.02
CA ARG A 49 14.96 -16.45 -11.56
C ARG A 49 16.02 -15.50 -11.03
N SER A 50 15.65 -14.60 -10.12
CA SER A 50 16.61 -13.81 -9.35
C SER A 50 17.48 -14.70 -8.47
N LEU A 51 18.79 -14.48 -8.52
CA LEU A 51 19.76 -15.11 -7.61
C LEU A 51 20.00 -14.26 -6.36
N ALA A 52 19.85 -12.94 -6.46
CA ALA A 52 19.84 -12.04 -5.32
C ALA A 52 18.55 -12.19 -4.50
N LYS A 53 18.65 -12.14 -3.17
CA LYS A 53 17.47 -12.11 -2.30
C LYS A 53 16.81 -10.72 -2.39
N PRO A 54 15.47 -10.62 -2.44
CA PRO A 54 14.79 -9.36 -2.18
C PRO A 54 15.12 -8.87 -0.76
N PHE A 55 15.34 -7.57 -0.59
CA PHE A 55 15.73 -6.96 0.67
C PHE A 55 14.80 -5.78 1.00
N PRO A 56 14.55 -5.46 2.26
CA PRO A 56 13.74 -4.32 2.64
C PRO A 56 14.59 -3.04 2.75
N PRO A 57 14.03 -1.86 2.42
CA PRO A 57 14.71 -0.57 2.58
C PRO A 57 14.72 -0.08 4.05
N GLY A 58 14.36 -0.91 5.02
CA GLY A 58 14.31 -0.58 6.44
C GLY A 58 13.83 -1.79 7.26
N GLU A 59 13.28 -1.56 8.45
CA GLU A 59 12.80 -2.63 9.36
C GLU A 59 11.45 -3.28 8.95
N GLY A 60 10.92 -2.96 7.76
CA GLY A 60 9.66 -3.53 7.28
C GLY A 60 9.82 -4.86 6.52
N GLU A 61 8.75 -5.65 6.43
CA GLU A 61 8.76 -6.97 5.76
C GLU A 61 8.57 -6.90 4.22
N ARG A 62 8.65 -5.72 3.62
CA ARG A 62 8.39 -5.49 2.18
C ARG A 62 9.69 -5.25 1.43
N ALA A 63 9.86 -5.94 0.31
CA ALA A 63 11.02 -5.74 -0.57
C ALA A 63 11.02 -4.34 -1.21
N PHE A 64 12.22 -3.80 -1.45
CA PHE A 64 12.43 -2.54 -2.17
C PHE A 64 11.95 -2.62 -3.64
N GLY A 65 11.12 -1.66 -4.06
CA GLY A 65 10.49 -1.63 -5.39
C GLY A 65 11.49 -1.51 -6.53
N GLY A 66 12.51 -0.67 -6.37
CA GLY A 66 13.58 -0.46 -7.35
C GLY A 66 14.32 -1.74 -7.72
N HIS A 67 14.44 -2.72 -6.81
CA HIS A 67 15.06 -4.01 -7.12
C HIS A 67 14.26 -4.78 -8.19
N VAL A 68 12.96 -5.00 -7.97
CA VAL A 68 12.13 -5.68 -8.97
C VAL A 68 12.01 -4.85 -10.25
N TYR A 69 11.96 -3.52 -10.15
CA TYR A 69 11.93 -2.63 -11.31
C TYR A 69 13.17 -2.79 -12.20
N ALA A 70 14.37 -2.55 -11.66
CA ALA A 70 15.61 -2.63 -12.42
C ALA A 70 15.90 -4.05 -12.93
N GLN A 71 15.70 -5.08 -12.10
CA GLN A 71 15.97 -6.46 -12.50
C GLN A 71 14.97 -6.97 -13.55
N THR A 72 13.76 -6.40 -13.64
CA THR A 72 12.82 -6.67 -14.75
C THR A 72 13.39 -6.20 -16.09
N ALA A 73 13.95 -4.99 -16.13
CA ALA A 73 14.59 -4.46 -17.33
C ALA A 73 15.84 -5.27 -17.70
N TYR A 74 16.63 -5.68 -16.70
CA TYR A 74 17.81 -6.54 -16.91
C TYR A 74 17.44 -7.92 -17.45
N ALA A 75 16.37 -8.55 -16.92
CA ALA A 75 15.87 -9.82 -17.44
C ALA A 75 15.42 -9.70 -18.90
N ALA A 76 14.68 -8.63 -19.24
CA ALA A 76 14.33 -8.34 -20.63
C ALA A 76 15.58 -8.12 -21.51
N SER A 77 16.61 -7.45 -21.00
CA SER A 77 17.84 -7.17 -21.75
C SER A 77 18.66 -8.42 -22.09
N LYS A 78 18.44 -9.56 -21.40
CA LYS A 78 19.06 -10.84 -21.77
C LYS A 78 18.40 -11.51 -22.98
N THR A 79 17.27 -10.98 -23.46
CA THR A 79 16.47 -11.55 -24.56
C THR A 79 16.54 -10.73 -25.86
N VAL A 80 17.34 -9.67 -25.91
CA VAL A 80 17.55 -8.83 -27.11
C VAL A 80 18.95 -9.07 -27.71
N PRO A 81 19.14 -8.89 -29.02
CA PRO A 81 20.47 -9.00 -29.65
C PRO A 81 21.47 -7.97 -29.09
N LYS A 82 22.78 -8.24 -29.25
CA LYS A 82 23.84 -7.27 -28.90
C LYS A 82 23.62 -5.93 -29.62
N GLY A 83 23.90 -4.83 -28.92
CA GLY A 83 23.74 -3.46 -29.41
C GLY A 83 22.37 -2.84 -29.15
N PHE A 84 21.39 -3.60 -28.65
CA PHE A 84 20.14 -3.04 -28.13
C PHE A 84 20.29 -2.62 -26.67
N VAL A 85 20.07 -1.34 -26.39
CA VAL A 85 20.12 -0.75 -25.03
C VAL A 85 18.72 -0.30 -24.62
N ILE A 86 18.38 -0.42 -23.33
CA ILE A 86 17.12 0.06 -22.76
C ILE A 86 16.93 1.54 -23.13
N HIS A 87 15.86 1.83 -23.87
CA HIS A 87 15.42 3.20 -24.17
C HIS A 87 14.36 3.66 -23.15
N GLY A 88 13.53 2.75 -22.65
CA GLY A 88 12.63 3.08 -21.56
C GLY A 88 11.81 1.89 -21.11
N MET A 89 11.24 2.00 -19.90
CA MET A 89 10.33 1.00 -19.36
C MET A 89 9.28 1.66 -18.47
N THR A 90 8.02 1.31 -18.73
CA THR A 90 6.89 1.57 -17.82
C THR A 90 6.49 0.27 -17.15
N GLY A 91 6.30 0.28 -15.83
CA GLY A 91 5.78 -0.87 -15.12
C GLY A 91 4.97 -0.52 -13.88
N THR A 92 4.18 -1.49 -13.44
CA THR A 92 3.13 -1.36 -12.43
C THR A 92 3.39 -2.32 -11.28
N PHE A 93 3.38 -1.79 -10.06
CA PHE A 93 3.46 -2.58 -8.83
C PHE A 93 2.06 -3.11 -8.48
N ILE A 94 1.91 -4.44 -8.46
CA ILE A 94 0.61 -5.12 -8.36
C ILE A 94 0.43 -5.78 -6.99
N LEU A 95 1.51 -6.32 -6.40
CA LEU A 95 1.53 -6.84 -5.04
C LEU A 95 2.84 -6.44 -4.34
N PRO A 96 2.84 -6.24 -3.01
CA PRO A 96 4.07 -6.05 -2.23
C PRO A 96 5.06 -7.18 -2.45
N GLY A 97 6.33 -6.85 -2.69
CA GLY A 97 7.39 -7.83 -2.84
C GLY A 97 7.70 -8.54 -1.53
N ARG A 98 7.76 -9.88 -1.57
CA ARG A 98 8.15 -10.73 -0.44
C ARG A 98 9.66 -10.83 -0.31
N LEU A 99 10.17 -10.97 0.92
CA LEU A 99 11.61 -11.15 1.20
C LEU A 99 12.06 -12.62 1.12
N ASP A 100 11.14 -13.56 1.34
CA ASP A 100 11.42 -15.00 1.46
C ASP A 100 11.31 -15.78 0.14
N VAL A 101 10.82 -15.15 -0.94
CA VAL A 101 10.56 -15.80 -2.23
C VAL A 101 11.35 -15.09 -3.34
N PRO A 102 12.17 -15.78 -4.15
CA PRO A 102 12.87 -15.15 -5.27
C PRO A 102 11.91 -14.72 -6.37
N TYR A 103 12.20 -13.60 -7.04
CA TYR A 103 11.46 -13.16 -8.22
C TYR A 103 11.65 -14.12 -9.39
N ILE A 104 10.56 -14.44 -10.09
CA ILE A 104 10.54 -15.19 -11.35
C ILE A 104 10.03 -14.27 -12.45
N TYR A 105 10.88 -13.95 -13.41
CA TYR A 105 10.58 -13.11 -14.57
C TYR A 105 10.13 -13.99 -15.73
N THR A 106 8.99 -13.67 -16.33
CA THR A 106 8.52 -14.25 -17.60
C THR A 106 8.55 -13.14 -18.65
N VAL A 107 9.53 -13.19 -19.55
CA VAL A 107 9.75 -12.22 -20.62
C VAL A 107 9.08 -12.73 -21.89
N ARG A 108 8.22 -11.91 -22.50
CA ARG A 108 7.51 -12.20 -23.73
C ARG A 108 7.96 -11.26 -24.85
N HIS A 109 8.24 -11.81 -26.03
CA HIS A 109 8.79 -11.07 -27.17
C HIS A 109 7.65 -10.44 -27.99
N LEU A 110 7.36 -9.16 -27.75
CA LEU A 110 6.29 -8.45 -28.47
C LEU A 110 6.70 -7.99 -29.87
N ARG A 111 7.97 -7.59 -30.03
CA ARG A 111 8.51 -7.09 -31.30
C ARG A 111 10.03 -7.20 -31.34
N ASP A 112 10.55 -7.68 -32.46
CA ASP A 112 11.95 -7.56 -32.87
C ASP A 112 12.03 -6.83 -34.22
N GLY A 113 12.34 -5.52 -34.17
CA GLY A 113 12.62 -4.71 -35.34
C GLY A 113 14.11 -4.43 -35.50
N ASN A 114 14.52 -3.89 -36.65
CA ASN A 114 15.94 -3.59 -36.92
C ASN A 114 16.52 -2.53 -35.96
N ALA A 115 15.73 -1.50 -35.61
CA ALA A 115 16.15 -0.40 -34.74
C ALA A 115 15.57 -0.46 -33.31
N TYR A 116 14.42 -1.12 -33.12
CA TYR A 116 13.72 -1.21 -31.83
C TYR A 116 13.25 -2.64 -31.51
N CYS A 117 13.41 -3.05 -30.26
CA CYS A 117 12.82 -4.26 -29.70
C CYS A 117 11.86 -3.89 -28.56
N THR A 118 10.80 -4.69 -28.38
CA THR A 118 9.83 -4.52 -27.29
C THR A 118 9.60 -5.84 -26.57
N ARG A 119 9.56 -5.81 -25.24
CA ARG A 119 9.31 -6.95 -24.36
C ARG A 119 8.20 -6.62 -23.37
N ALA A 120 7.28 -7.55 -23.17
CA ALA A 120 6.43 -7.56 -21.98
C ALA A 120 7.07 -8.45 -20.91
N VAL A 121 7.04 -8.05 -19.65
CA VAL A 121 7.55 -8.88 -18.56
C VAL A 121 6.54 -8.93 -17.43
N ASP A 122 6.19 -10.15 -17.01
CA ASP A 122 5.51 -10.39 -15.76
C ASP A 122 6.49 -10.95 -14.73
N VAL A 123 6.47 -10.41 -13.52
CA VAL A 123 7.26 -10.91 -12.39
C VAL A 123 6.35 -11.57 -11.37
N ARG A 124 6.70 -12.79 -10.98
CA ARG A 124 5.93 -13.61 -10.05
C ARG A 124 6.72 -13.95 -8.79
N GLN A 125 6.02 -13.95 -7.66
CA GLN A 125 6.42 -14.60 -6.41
C GLN A 125 5.27 -15.52 -5.98
N ALA A 126 5.58 -16.76 -5.59
CA ALA A 126 4.58 -17.79 -5.22
C ALA A 126 3.44 -17.93 -6.26
N GLY A 127 3.78 -17.89 -7.55
CA GLY A 127 2.85 -18.01 -8.68
C GLY A 127 2.02 -16.77 -9.02
N ARG A 128 1.97 -15.76 -8.13
CA ARG A 128 1.17 -14.53 -8.31
C ARG A 128 2.01 -13.41 -8.90
N ILE A 129 1.44 -12.63 -9.81
CA ILE A 129 2.10 -11.42 -10.35
C ILE A 129 2.25 -10.40 -9.24
N CYS A 130 3.47 -9.92 -9.00
CA CYS A 130 3.76 -8.80 -8.11
C CYS A 130 4.17 -7.52 -8.86
N PHE A 131 4.71 -7.65 -10.07
CA PHE A 131 5.08 -6.53 -10.94
C PHE A 131 4.90 -6.93 -12.41
N SER A 132 4.46 -6.00 -13.26
CA SER A 132 4.41 -6.20 -14.73
C SER A 132 4.89 -4.93 -15.45
N ALA A 133 5.59 -5.09 -16.58
CA ALA A 133 6.16 -3.98 -17.33
C ALA A 133 6.19 -4.18 -18.85
N LEU A 134 6.28 -3.07 -19.58
CA LEU A 134 6.64 -3.00 -20.99
C LEU A 134 8.02 -2.32 -21.11
N CYS A 135 9.00 -3.06 -21.61
CA CYS A 135 10.38 -2.59 -21.80
C CYS A 135 10.69 -2.42 -23.29
N SER A 136 11.21 -1.25 -23.64
CA SER A 136 11.57 -0.87 -25.00
C SER A 136 13.08 -0.64 -25.09
N PHE A 137 13.68 -1.22 -26.13
CA PHE A 137 15.10 -1.14 -26.43
C PHE A 137 15.30 -0.48 -27.78
N LYS A 138 16.39 0.27 -27.94
CA LYS A 138 16.82 0.79 -29.24
C LYS A 138 18.29 0.47 -29.51
N ARG A 139 18.68 0.51 -30.78
CA ARG A 139 20.10 0.58 -31.16
C ARG A 139 20.58 2.03 -31.15
N ASP A 140 21.89 2.20 -31.07
CA ASP A 140 22.50 3.48 -31.42
C ASP A 140 22.23 3.78 -32.90
N GLU A 141 21.73 4.98 -33.18
CA GLU A 141 21.33 5.46 -34.51
C GLU A 141 22.50 6.15 -35.24
N GLN A 142 23.64 6.37 -34.56
CA GLN A 142 24.86 7.02 -35.09
C GLN A 142 24.70 8.45 -35.63
N GLN A 143 23.47 8.98 -35.69
CA GLN A 143 23.14 10.29 -36.23
C GLN A 143 22.23 11.03 -35.24
N GLN A 144 22.59 12.29 -34.93
CA GLN A 144 21.76 13.21 -34.15
C GLN A 144 21.38 14.38 -35.04
N SER A 145 20.09 14.49 -35.40
CA SER A 145 19.56 15.55 -36.26
C SER A 145 19.07 16.77 -35.48
N PHE A 146 18.79 16.62 -34.19
CA PHE A 146 18.35 17.67 -33.27
C PHE A 146 18.67 17.26 -31.82
N GLY A 147 18.73 18.25 -30.92
CA GLY A 147 18.90 18.01 -29.49
C GLY A 147 18.66 19.29 -28.68
N HIS A 148 18.01 19.16 -27.53
CA HIS A 148 17.87 20.23 -26.54
C HIS A 148 17.66 19.62 -25.15
N GLN A 149 18.10 20.32 -24.11
CA GLN A 149 17.89 19.98 -22.70
C GLN A 149 17.86 21.28 -21.87
N PRO A 150 17.29 21.29 -20.66
CA PRO A 150 17.44 22.42 -19.75
C PRO A 150 18.91 22.60 -19.31
N ALA A 151 19.21 23.74 -18.68
CA ALA A 151 20.54 23.99 -18.13
C ALA A 151 20.96 22.90 -17.11
N PRO A 152 22.23 22.47 -17.08
CA PRO A 152 22.72 21.43 -16.17
C PRO A 152 22.33 21.66 -14.71
N VAL A 153 22.03 20.57 -13.99
CA VAL A 153 21.76 20.62 -12.54
C VAL A 153 22.96 21.18 -11.76
N GLN A 154 24.17 20.90 -12.23
CA GLN A 154 25.44 21.43 -11.72
C GLN A 154 25.51 22.96 -11.77
N GLU A 155 24.92 23.58 -12.80
CA GLU A 155 24.89 25.03 -12.96
C GLU A 155 23.75 25.63 -12.13
N ARG A 156 22.54 25.07 -12.24
CA ARG A 156 21.34 25.56 -11.54
C ARG A 156 21.45 25.51 -10.03
N TYR A 157 22.16 24.52 -9.48
CA TYR A 157 22.38 24.36 -8.03
C TYR A 157 23.86 24.51 -7.65
N LYS A 158 24.64 25.25 -8.44
CA LYS A 158 26.08 25.44 -8.22
C LYS A 158 26.43 25.87 -6.79
N SER A 159 25.63 26.74 -6.18
CA SER A 159 25.85 27.22 -4.80
C SER A 159 25.58 26.17 -3.72
N VAL A 160 24.79 25.12 -4.02
CA VAL A 160 24.48 24.01 -3.10
C VAL A 160 25.46 22.84 -3.29
N LEU A 161 25.93 22.65 -4.53
CA LEU A 161 26.88 21.58 -4.88
C LEU A 161 28.36 21.99 -4.69
N ALA A 162 28.65 23.28 -4.54
CA ALA A 162 30.02 23.76 -4.37
C ALA A 162 30.60 23.39 -2.99
N GLY A 163 31.88 23.00 -2.97
CA GLY A 163 32.65 22.81 -1.74
C GLY A 163 32.57 21.41 -1.11
N THR A 164 31.70 20.52 -1.58
CA THR A 164 31.59 19.14 -1.06
C THR A 164 31.64 18.14 -2.22
N ARG A 165 32.60 17.23 -2.20
CA ARG A 165 32.69 16.16 -3.21
C ARG A 165 31.59 15.13 -2.97
N PRO A 166 31.12 14.40 -4.00
CA PRO A 166 30.07 13.40 -3.83
C PRO A 166 30.39 12.34 -2.76
N GLU A 167 31.63 11.87 -2.69
CA GLU A 167 32.09 10.91 -1.68
C GLU A 167 32.06 11.45 -0.24
N ASP A 168 32.11 12.77 -0.05
CA ASP A 168 32.05 13.44 1.26
C ASP A 168 30.61 13.78 1.68
N GLN A 169 29.63 13.71 0.77
CA GLN A 169 28.23 13.95 1.09
C GLN A 169 27.67 12.85 2.02
N PRO A 170 26.72 13.17 2.92
CA PRO A 170 26.06 12.20 3.77
C PRO A 170 25.47 11.02 2.98
N ARG A 171 25.57 9.80 3.51
CA ARG A 171 24.91 8.62 2.93
C ARG A 171 23.38 8.84 2.90
N SER A 172 22.75 8.49 1.78
CA SER A 172 21.31 8.59 1.59
C SER A 172 20.60 7.58 2.50
N PRO A 173 19.76 8.01 3.46
CA PRO A 173 19.16 7.11 4.45
C PRO A 173 18.36 5.96 3.82
N SER A 174 18.30 4.84 4.52
CA SER A 174 17.54 3.63 4.16
C SER A 174 16.06 3.97 3.96
N VAL A 175 15.45 4.66 4.95
CA VAL A 175 14.16 5.34 4.82
C VAL A 175 14.37 6.82 5.12
N ASP A 176 14.33 7.67 4.08
CA ASP A 176 14.64 9.10 4.25
C ASP A 176 13.45 9.91 4.78
N VAL A 177 13.18 9.74 6.08
CA VAL A 177 12.05 10.35 6.81
C VAL A 177 12.44 10.63 8.26
N ASP A 178 11.87 11.68 8.85
CA ASP A 178 12.39 12.25 10.10
C ASP A 178 12.35 11.24 11.27
N TRP A 179 11.26 10.49 11.42
CA TRP A 179 11.13 9.45 12.46
C TRP A 179 12.13 8.28 12.30
N TRP A 180 12.62 8.01 11.09
CA TRP A 180 13.66 7.00 10.87
C TRP A 180 15.03 7.55 11.29
N LEU A 181 15.32 8.78 10.90
CA LEU A 181 16.55 9.49 11.26
C LEU A 181 16.70 9.63 12.78
N ASP A 182 15.63 10.03 13.47
CA ASP A 182 15.59 10.14 14.92
C ASP A 182 15.84 8.78 15.60
N ALA A 183 15.21 7.71 15.11
CA ALA A 183 15.36 6.36 15.66
C ALA A 183 16.76 5.77 15.40
N VAL A 184 17.39 6.06 14.26
CA VAL A 184 18.79 5.71 13.99
C VAL A 184 19.74 6.49 14.89
N GLN A 185 19.52 7.80 15.06
CA GLN A 185 20.33 8.64 15.95
C GLN A 185 20.23 8.19 17.43
N GLN A 186 19.06 7.69 17.84
CA GLN A 186 18.82 7.11 19.17
C GLN A 186 19.32 5.66 19.31
N GLY A 187 19.90 5.06 18.26
CA GLY A 187 20.36 3.67 18.25
C GLY A 187 19.24 2.62 18.33
N SER A 188 17.98 3.02 18.08
CA SER A 188 16.81 2.13 18.07
C SER A 188 16.65 1.38 16.75
N PHE A 189 17.12 1.96 15.63
CA PHE A 189 17.23 1.29 14.34
C PHE A 189 18.68 1.29 13.85
N THR A 190 19.03 0.28 13.05
CA THR A 190 20.35 0.16 12.42
C THR A 190 20.26 0.63 10.98
N GLU A 191 21.03 1.66 10.64
CA GLU A 191 21.14 2.13 9.25
C GLU A 191 21.81 1.06 8.38
N ARG A 192 21.15 0.66 7.29
CA ARG A 192 21.62 -0.44 6.43
C ARG A 192 22.32 0.12 5.20
N GLU A 193 23.41 -0.51 4.80
CA GLU A 193 24.07 -0.09 3.57
C GLU A 193 23.21 -0.47 2.34
N PHE A 194 22.92 0.50 1.49
CA PHE A 194 22.14 0.28 0.27
C PHE A 194 22.89 -0.67 -0.70
N PRO A 195 22.27 -1.79 -1.13
CA PRO A 195 22.88 -2.71 -2.10
C PRO A 195 23.02 -2.09 -3.48
N GLY A 196 24.07 -2.47 -4.19
CA GLY A 196 24.27 -2.17 -5.61
C GLY A 196 24.77 -0.78 -5.95
N LEU A 197 24.36 0.27 -5.23
CA LEU A 197 24.83 1.64 -5.44
C LEU A 197 25.43 2.24 -4.17
N ASP A 198 26.41 3.13 -4.32
CA ASP A 198 26.65 4.17 -3.33
C ASP A 198 25.73 5.36 -3.67
N VAL A 199 25.00 5.86 -2.68
CA VAL A 199 23.97 6.88 -2.86
C VAL A 199 24.04 7.87 -1.71
N ARG A 200 24.21 9.15 -2.03
CA ARG A 200 24.47 10.25 -1.11
C ARG A 200 23.43 11.35 -1.26
N LYS A 201 23.04 11.96 -0.14
CA LYS A 201 22.01 13.01 -0.11
C LYS A 201 22.68 14.37 0.04
N VAL A 202 22.40 15.28 -0.89
CA VAL A 202 22.85 16.67 -0.82
C VAL A 202 21.97 17.44 0.16
N ASP A 203 22.56 18.31 0.98
CA ASP A 203 21.77 19.18 1.88
C ASP A 203 21.05 20.29 1.10
N MET A 204 19.77 20.06 0.83
CA MET A 204 18.87 21.02 0.21
C MET A 204 18.11 21.90 1.23
N LYS A 205 18.42 21.82 2.54
CA LYS A 205 17.65 22.50 3.60
C LYS A 205 17.60 24.02 3.42
N GLY A 206 18.73 24.65 3.09
CA GLY A 206 18.77 26.11 2.83
C GLY A 206 17.88 26.53 1.65
N PHE A 207 17.89 25.75 0.56
CA PHE A 207 17.06 25.99 -0.62
C PHE A 207 15.55 25.77 -0.30
N ASN A 208 15.21 24.62 0.26
CA ASN A 208 13.81 24.23 0.53
C ASN A 208 13.14 25.02 1.66
N LEU A 209 13.91 25.66 2.56
CA LEU A 209 13.35 26.51 3.61
C LEU A 209 13.07 27.95 3.16
N SER A 210 13.44 28.33 1.93
CA SER A 210 13.13 29.64 1.35
C SER A 210 11.62 29.90 1.29
N ALA A 211 11.22 31.17 1.42
CA ALA A 211 9.80 31.54 1.45
C ALA A 211 9.05 31.12 0.17
N ASP A 212 9.72 31.23 -0.99
CA ASP A 212 9.16 30.86 -2.29
C ASP A 212 8.88 29.35 -2.41
N VAL A 213 9.79 28.50 -1.93
CA VAL A 213 9.61 27.04 -1.95
C VAL A 213 8.54 26.60 -0.95
N LYS A 214 8.52 27.19 0.26
CA LYS A 214 7.48 26.89 1.27
C LYS A 214 6.05 27.21 0.81
N GLN A 215 5.88 28.23 -0.04
CA GLN A 215 4.58 28.61 -0.59
C GLN A 215 4.22 27.79 -1.84
N ASN A 216 5.18 27.13 -2.48
CA ASN A 216 5.01 26.41 -3.74
C ASN A 216 5.65 25.01 -3.67
N PRO A 217 4.92 23.97 -3.21
CA PRO A 217 5.44 22.59 -3.11
C PRO A 217 6.08 22.04 -4.39
N THR A 218 5.64 22.50 -5.56
CA THR A 218 6.21 22.13 -6.88
C THR A 218 7.65 22.63 -7.11
N LYS A 219 8.09 23.62 -6.32
CA LYS A 219 9.47 24.13 -6.29
C LYS A 219 10.36 23.40 -5.29
N TYR A 220 9.82 22.51 -4.45
CA TYR A 220 10.64 21.66 -3.58
C TYR A 220 11.59 20.81 -4.41
N ARG A 221 12.83 20.64 -3.95
CA ARG A 221 13.85 19.85 -4.67
C ARG A 221 14.65 18.98 -3.72
N GLN A 222 14.83 17.72 -4.10
CA GLN A 222 15.80 16.83 -3.50
C GLN A 222 16.87 16.51 -4.54
N LEU A 223 18.14 16.70 -4.18
CA LEU A 223 19.28 16.26 -5.00
C LEU A 223 19.93 15.05 -4.32
N THR A 224 20.07 13.97 -5.08
CA THR A 224 20.73 12.73 -4.67
C THR A 224 21.88 12.46 -5.63
N GLN A 225 23.08 12.23 -5.11
CA GLN A 225 24.24 11.82 -5.91
C GLN A 225 24.43 10.31 -5.80
N TYR A 226 24.70 9.63 -6.91
CA TYR A 226 24.81 8.16 -6.91
C TYR A 226 25.86 7.62 -7.88
N SER A 227 26.37 6.44 -7.56
CA SER A 227 27.45 5.76 -8.26
C SER A 227 27.32 4.24 -8.14
N LEU A 228 27.85 3.50 -9.11
CA LEU A 228 27.90 2.04 -9.06
C LEU A 228 28.76 1.55 -7.87
N LYS A 229 28.29 0.51 -7.16
CA LYS A 229 29.07 -0.22 -6.16
C LYS A 229 29.68 -1.49 -6.75
N GLY A 230 30.98 -1.66 -6.54
CA GLY A 230 31.78 -2.78 -7.05
C GLY A 230 32.00 -2.74 -8.57
N SER A 231 32.44 -3.88 -9.11
CA SER A 231 32.61 -4.10 -10.54
C SER A 231 31.26 -4.11 -11.30
N PRO A 232 31.19 -3.66 -12.56
CA PRO A 232 30.07 -3.92 -13.45
C PRO A 232 30.00 -5.39 -13.91
N ASP A 233 31.00 -6.21 -13.60
CA ASP A 233 30.95 -7.67 -13.79
C ASP A 233 30.79 -8.41 -12.45
N SER A 234 29.99 -9.46 -12.45
CA SER A 234 29.81 -10.37 -11.30
C SER A 234 30.87 -11.46 -11.22
N ASP A 235 31.65 -11.69 -12.29
CA ASP A 235 32.81 -12.58 -12.25
C ASP A 235 34.03 -11.83 -11.69
N PRO A 236 34.52 -12.17 -10.49
CA PRO A 236 35.65 -11.47 -9.86
C PRO A 236 36.99 -11.68 -10.58
N SER A 237 37.08 -12.63 -11.52
CA SER A 237 38.28 -12.82 -12.36
C SER A 237 38.39 -11.77 -13.47
N VAL A 238 37.28 -11.12 -13.85
CA VAL A 238 37.24 -10.12 -14.92
C VAL A 238 37.68 -8.76 -14.36
N ARG A 239 38.96 -8.43 -14.58
CA ARG A 239 39.60 -7.21 -14.06
C ARG A 239 40.43 -6.49 -15.15
N GLY A 240 40.89 -5.27 -14.83
CA GLY A 240 41.84 -4.52 -15.65
C GLY A 240 41.40 -4.27 -17.11
N ASP A 241 42.31 -4.52 -18.05
CA ASP A 241 42.09 -4.25 -19.47
C ASP A 241 40.96 -5.07 -20.11
N GLU A 242 40.68 -6.28 -19.62
CA GLU A 242 39.54 -7.04 -20.12
C GLU A 242 38.21 -6.39 -19.72
N LEU A 243 38.07 -6.01 -18.45
CA LEU A 243 36.90 -5.29 -17.94
C LEU A 243 36.70 -3.98 -18.72
N LYS A 244 37.78 -3.23 -18.96
CA LYS A 244 37.80 -2.01 -19.79
C LYS A 244 37.41 -2.25 -21.24
N ARG A 245 37.85 -3.35 -21.85
CA ARG A 245 37.49 -3.74 -23.23
C ARG A 245 36.00 -4.11 -23.33
N ARG A 246 35.48 -4.89 -22.38
CA ARG A 246 34.07 -5.31 -22.35
C ARG A 246 33.14 -4.12 -22.17
N ASP A 247 33.47 -3.25 -21.22
CA ASP A 247 32.77 -2.00 -20.94
C ASP A 247 32.71 -1.07 -22.15
N ARG A 248 33.86 -0.74 -22.76
CA ARG A 248 33.92 0.08 -23.98
C ARG A 248 33.15 -0.53 -25.16
N SER A 249 32.98 -1.85 -25.22
CA SER A 249 32.17 -2.55 -26.23
C SER A 249 30.65 -2.49 -25.99
N GLY A 250 30.21 -1.79 -24.95
CA GLY A 250 28.81 -1.63 -24.56
C GLY A 250 28.19 -2.86 -23.89
N GLU A 251 29.01 -3.78 -23.38
CA GLU A 251 28.51 -5.02 -22.78
C GLU A 251 27.71 -4.78 -21.49
N TYR A 252 28.10 -3.77 -20.72
CA TYR A 252 27.45 -3.38 -19.46
C TYR A 252 26.46 -2.22 -19.62
N ASP A 253 26.19 -1.71 -20.84
CA ASP A 253 25.32 -0.53 -21.03
C ASP A 253 23.89 -0.76 -20.48
N ASN A 254 23.33 -1.96 -20.67
CA ASN A 254 22.05 -2.33 -20.06
C ASN A 254 22.12 -2.47 -18.53
N LEU A 255 23.28 -2.83 -17.96
CA LEU A 255 23.46 -2.86 -16.51
C LEU A 255 23.48 -1.43 -15.94
N TYR A 256 24.16 -0.48 -16.60
CA TYR A 256 24.14 0.93 -16.19
C TYR A 256 22.75 1.55 -16.34
N ALA A 257 22.01 1.27 -17.41
CA ALA A 257 20.60 1.67 -17.51
C ALA A 257 19.78 1.14 -16.30
N CYS A 258 19.94 -0.13 -15.94
CA CYS A 258 19.30 -0.69 -14.75
C CYS A 258 19.75 0.02 -13.45
N ALA A 259 21.00 0.45 -13.34
CA ALA A 259 21.51 1.21 -12.20
C ALA A 259 20.85 2.60 -12.05
N HIS A 260 20.67 3.33 -13.15
CA HIS A 260 19.91 4.60 -13.16
C HIS A 260 18.44 4.38 -12.76
N MET A 261 17.80 3.34 -13.32
CA MET A 261 16.41 2.97 -12.98
C MET A 261 16.28 2.59 -11.50
N TYR A 262 17.25 1.85 -10.96
CA TYR A 262 17.30 1.45 -9.56
C TYR A 262 17.46 2.64 -8.60
N SER A 263 18.29 3.63 -8.95
CA SER A 263 18.38 4.89 -8.19
C SER A 263 17.05 5.65 -8.20
N SER A 264 16.34 5.68 -9.33
CA SER A 264 15.15 6.54 -9.50
C SER A 264 14.01 6.25 -8.51
N ASP A 265 13.90 5.02 -8.00
CA ASP A 265 12.92 4.62 -6.96
C ASP A 265 13.43 4.84 -5.52
N LYS A 266 14.74 5.02 -5.30
CA LYS A 266 15.29 5.15 -3.93
C LYS A 266 14.82 6.45 -3.29
N ASN A 267 14.03 6.33 -2.21
CA ASN A 267 13.45 7.45 -1.47
C ASN A 267 12.55 8.39 -2.31
N SER A 268 12.07 7.95 -3.47
CA SER A 268 11.33 8.79 -4.42
C SER A 268 10.06 9.39 -3.82
N LEU A 269 9.12 8.55 -3.38
CA LEU A 269 7.88 9.00 -2.74
C LEU A 269 8.12 9.63 -1.35
N LEU A 270 9.23 9.29 -0.67
CA LEU A 270 9.53 9.77 0.69
C LEU A 270 9.91 11.27 0.74
N LEU A 271 10.24 11.91 -0.39
CA LEU A 271 10.39 13.37 -0.46
C LEU A 271 9.04 14.11 -0.40
N ILE A 272 7.97 13.47 -0.86
CA ILE A 272 6.67 14.11 -1.09
C ILE A 272 6.01 14.59 0.22
N PRO A 273 5.99 13.82 1.33
CA PRO A 273 5.49 14.32 2.61
C PRO A 273 6.18 15.63 3.02
N ARG A 274 7.52 15.72 2.91
CA ARG A 274 8.27 16.93 3.24
C ARG A 274 7.96 18.10 2.30
N ALA A 275 7.80 17.84 1.00
CA ALA A 275 7.40 18.86 0.03
C ALA A 275 5.99 19.43 0.31
N LEU A 276 5.08 18.61 0.84
CA LEU A 276 3.71 18.98 1.20
C LEU A 276 3.55 19.45 2.67
N GLY A 277 4.64 19.49 3.46
CA GLY A 277 4.59 19.89 4.87
C GLY A 277 4.05 18.84 5.85
N HIS A 278 3.95 17.57 5.43
CA HIS A 278 3.52 16.46 6.28
C HIS A 278 4.70 15.70 6.88
N THR A 279 4.68 15.51 8.20
CA THR A 279 5.66 14.69 8.95
C THR A 279 5.22 13.23 9.14
N THR A 280 3.93 12.91 8.99
CA THR A 280 3.39 11.55 9.16
C THR A 280 2.26 11.25 8.17
N TRP A 281 2.10 9.97 7.82
CA TRP A 281 1.10 9.47 6.88
C TRP A 281 0.54 8.11 7.31
N ALA A 282 -0.66 7.78 6.84
CA ALA A 282 -1.36 6.53 7.09
C ALA A 282 -0.93 5.45 6.09
N ALA A 283 -0.82 5.80 4.81
CA ALA A 283 -0.42 4.91 3.73
C ALA A 283 0.46 5.66 2.72
N MET A 284 1.41 4.92 2.12
CA MET A 284 2.15 5.37 0.95
C MET A 284 2.64 4.14 0.17
N ALA A 285 2.48 4.12 -1.15
CA ALA A 285 2.90 3.00 -1.99
C ALA A 285 3.15 3.44 -3.45
N SER A 286 4.19 2.89 -4.08
CA SER A 286 4.41 2.99 -5.53
C SER A 286 3.33 2.19 -6.27
N LEU A 287 2.74 2.78 -7.31
CA LEU A 287 1.72 2.15 -8.15
C LEU A 287 2.24 1.91 -9.56
N SER A 288 2.86 2.91 -10.18
CA SER A 288 3.60 2.74 -11.43
C SER A 288 4.85 3.62 -11.49
N ILE A 289 5.83 3.20 -12.27
CA ILE A 289 7.06 3.94 -12.53
C ILE A 289 7.46 3.79 -14.00
N THR A 290 7.89 4.90 -14.59
CA THR A 290 8.39 5.01 -15.95
C THR A 290 9.74 5.71 -15.94
N VAL A 291 10.71 5.16 -16.65
CA VAL A 291 12.00 5.80 -16.95
C VAL A 291 12.19 5.79 -18.45
N VAL A 292 12.63 6.93 -19.01
CA VAL A 292 12.99 7.11 -20.42
C VAL A 292 14.42 7.63 -20.48
N PHE A 293 15.27 6.96 -21.26
CA PHE A 293 16.66 7.32 -21.54
C PHE A 293 16.73 8.17 -22.81
N HIS A 294 17.38 9.32 -22.67
CA HIS A 294 17.62 10.30 -23.73
C HIS A 294 19.04 10.16 -24.30
N GLU A 295 19.99 9.71 -23.47
CA GLU A 295 21.38 9.46 -23.86
C GLU A 295 21.76 7.98 -23.62
N HIS A 296 22.65 7.46 -24.46
CA HIS A 296 23.20 6.10 -24.41
C HIS A 296 24.75 6.14 -24.47
N GLY A 297 25.40 4.97 -24.40
CA GLY A 297 26.86 4.87 -24.47
C GLY A 297 27.56 5.60 -23.31
N ASP A 298 28.61 6.37 -23.59
CA ASP A 298 29.47 6.96 -22.55
C ASP A 298 28.74 7.91 -21.59
N ALA A 299 27.62 8.51 -21.97
CA ALA A 299 26.81 9.32 -21.05
C ALA A 299 26.16 8.49 -19.94
N LEU A 300 25.96 7.19 -20.17
CA LEU A 300 25.30 6.22 -19.28
C LEU A 300 26.29 5.50 -18.35
N ARG A 301 27.56 5.37 -18.75
CA ARG A 301 28.54 4.49 -18.08
C ARG A 301 28.99 5.04 -16.73
N MET A 302 28.95 4.21 -15.68
CA MET A 302 29.30 4.63 -14.31
C MET A 302 30.77 4.44 -13.93
N VAL A 303 31.64 4.07 -14.89
CA VAL A 303 33.08 3.87 -14.68
C VAL A 303 33.88 4.96 -15.42
N ASP A 304 34.91 5.48 -14.77
CA ASP A 304 35.87 6.46 -15.27
C ASP A 304 37.23 5.79 -15.54
N TRP A 305 37.38 5.26 -16.76
CA TRP A 305 38.59 4.52 -17.15
C TRP A 305 39.85 5.36 -17.31
N ASP A 306 39.70 6.68 -17.36
CA ASP A 306 40.81 7.61 -17.55
C ASP A 306 41.35 8.06 -16.18
N LYS A 307 40.48 8.29 -15.18
CA LYS A 307 40.91 8.41 -13.78
C LYS A 307 41.44 7.10 -13.20
N THR A 308 40.85 5.96 -13.56
CA THR A 308 41.34 4.63 -13.12
C THR A 308 42.83 4.45 -13.44
N ALA A 309 43.24 4.83 -14.66
CA ALA A 309 44.64 4.73 -15.10
C ALA A 309 45.58 5.70 -14.35
N ALA A 310 45.07 6.79 -13.79
CA ALA A 310 45.84 7.77 -13.03
C ALA A 310 45.98 7.42 -11.54
N GLN A 311 45.05 6.64 -10.97
CA GLN A 311 45.03 6.32 -9.53
C GLN A 311 45.77 5.02 -9.18
N GLY A 312 45.87 4.05 -10.11
CA GLY A 312 46.57 2.78 -9.85
C GLY A 312 45.89 1.86 -8.83
N GLU A 313 44.60 2.10 -8.55
CA GLU A 313 43.77 1.33 -7.60
C GLU A 313 43.25 0.01 -8.20
N GLU A 314 42.94 -1.00 -7.38
CA GLU A 314 42.37 -2.27 -7.85
C GLU A 314 40.92 -2.15 -8.36
N GLU A 315 40.15 -1.21 -7.83
CA GLU A 315 38.78 -0.92 -8.25
C GLU A 315 38.79 0.24 -9.24
N PRO A 316 38.04 0.17 -10.36
CA PRO A 316 38.02 1.25 -11.32
C PRO A 316 37.25 2.45 -10.75
N ALA A 317 37.79 3.65 -10.95
CA ALA A 317 37.21 4.91 -10.51
C ALA A 317 35.78 5.06 -11.03
N LYS A 318 34.87 5.58 -10.20
CA LYS A 318 33.43 5.64 -10.53
C LYS A 318 32.98 7.07 -10.89
N ARG A 319 31.91 7.16 -11.68
CA ARG A 319 31.28 8.43 -12.08
C ARG A 319 30.04 8.67 -11.24
N TRP A 320 29.94 9.89 -10.70
CA TRP A 320 28.84 10.32 -9.83
C TRP A 320 27.75 11.07 -10.60
N PHE A 321 26.57 10.46 -10.65
CA PHE A 321 25.38 11.02 -11.31
C PHE A 321 24.54 11.78 -10.30
N ILE A 322 23.70 12.70 -10.79
CA ILE A 322 22.80 13.51 -9.96
C ILE A 322 21.35 13.23 -10.34
N GLN A 323 20.54 12.79 -9.39
CA GLN A 323 19.09 12.74 -9.49
C GLN A 323 18.52 14.02 -8.88
N GLU A 324 17.88 14.85 -9.70
CA GLU A 324 17.05 15.97 -9.26
C GLU A 324 15.60 15.52 -9.20
N ALA A 325 14.98 15.53 -8.01
CA ALA A 325 13.63 15.03 -7.81
C ALA A 325 12.69 16.06 -7.15
N TRP A 326 11.40 16.01 -7.52
CA TRP A 326 10.33 16.85 -6.97
C TRP A 326 8.96 16.17 -7.09
N THR A 327 7.92 16.82 -6.56
CA THR A 327 6.52 16.46 -6.79
C THR A 327 5.82 17.55 -7.63
N PRO A 328 5.38 17.27 -8.87
CA PRO A 328 4.68 18.27 -9.70
C PRO A 328 3.20 18.41 -9.32
N ARG A 329 2.59 17.34 -8.79
CA ARG A 329 1.16 17.28 -8.52
C ARG A 329 0.82 16.22 -7.46
N SER A 330 -0.19 16.53 -6.66
CA SER A 330 -0.90 15.62 -5.77
C SER A 330 -2.41 15.93 -5.75
N GLY A 331 -3.24 14.95 -5.42
CA GLY A 331 -4.71 15.07 -5.34
C GLY A 331 -5.39 13.69 -5.40
N GLU A 332 -6.62 13.55 -4.91
CA GLU A 332 -7.35 12.26 -4.84
C GLU A 332 -6.55 11.11 -4.16
N ASN A 333 -5.79 11.43 -3.10
CA ASN A 333 -4.81 10.55 -2.44
C ASN A 333 -3.72 10.01 -3.38
N ARG A 334 -3.51 10.63 -4.54
CA ARG A 334 -2.43 10.32 -5.48
C ARG A 334 -1.36 11.38 -5.43
N VAL A 335 -0.13 10.94 -5.63
CA VAL A 335 1.06 11.76 -5.65
C VAL A 335 1.93 11.38 -6.83
N ILE A 336 2.47 12.38 -7.51
CA ILE A 336 3.47 12.19 -8.56
C ILE A 336 4.84 12.54 -8.00
N HIS A 337 5.82 11.70 -8.31
CA HIS A 337 7.25 11.98 -8.21
C HIS A 337 7.81 12.07 -9.64
N GLU A 338 8.49 13.16 -9.92
CA GLU A 338 9.29 13.31 -11.14
C GLU A 338 10.76 13.47 -10.78
N SER A 339 11.65 12.94 -11.64
CA SER A 339 13.08 13.23 -11.51
C SER A 339 13.82 13.29 -12.84
N TRP A 340 14.87 14.08 -12.87
CA TRP A 340 15.84 14.17 -13.97
C TRP A 340 17.17 13.58 -13.52
N LEU A 341 17.73 12.67 -14.32
CA LEU A 341 18.99 11.99 -14.06
C LEU A 341 20.09 12.60 -14.93
N TRP A 342 21.11 13.16 -14.29
CA TRP A 342 22.17 13.93 -14.92
C TRP A 342 23.53 13.23 -14.82
N SER A 343 24.28 13.19 -15.91
CA SER A 343 25.68 12.77 -15.93
C SER A 343 26.57 13.79 -15.21
N PRO A 344 27.79 13.40 -14.78
CA PRO A 344 28.76 14.34 -14.19
C PRO A 344 29.01 15.56 -15.08
N ASP A 345 28.99 15.34 -16.40
CA ASP A 345 29.33 16.32 -17.44
C ASP A 345 28.13 17.19 -17.88
N GLY A 346 27.02 17.13 -17.14
CA GLY A 346 25.85 17.99 -17.35
C GLY A 346 24.88 17.56 -18.45
N LYS A 347 25.00 16.34 -19.00
CA LYS A 347 23.98 15.77 -19.91
C LYS A 347 22.82 15.18 -19.12
N MET A 348 21.58 15.42 -19.56
CA MET A 348 20.40 14.77 -19.00
C MET A 348 20.22 13.37 -19.60
N VAL A 349 20.64 12.35 -18.86
CA VAL A 349 20.69 10.95 -19.31
C VAL A 349 19.30 10.33 -19.40
N ALA A 350 18.44 10.61 -18.42
CA ALA A 350 17.11 10.04 -18.34
C ALA A 350 16.14 10.91 -17.53
N THR A 351 14.85 10.65 -17.72
CA THR A 351 13.75 11.24 -16.94
C THR A 351 12.89 10.14 -16.35
N SER A 352 12.50 10.26 -15.08
CA SER A 352 11.59 9.34 -14.40
C SER A 352 10.26 10.00 -14.05
N TYR A 353 9.16 9.28 -14.22
CA TYR A 353 7.84 9.62 -13.71
C TYR A 353 7.32 8.46 -12.86
N GLN A 354 6.86 8.73 -11.64
CA GLN A 354 6.38 7.73 -10.70
C GLN A 354 5.06 8.19 -10.07
N ASP A 355 4.08 7.31 -10.11
CA ASP A 355 2.74 7.50 -9.57
C ASP A 355 2.60 6.64 -8.31
N GLY A 356 2.16 7.27 -7.23
CA GLY A 356 1.97 6.63 -5.93
C GLY A 356 0.65 6.98 -5.26
N ASP A 357 0.22 6.11 -4.37
CA ASP A 357 -0.78 6.39 -3.34
C ASP A 357 -0.10 7.09 -2.16
N PHE A 358 -0.76 8.09 -1.57
CA PHE A 358 -0.36 8.79 -0.37
C PHE A 358 -1.58 9.30 0.39
N SER A 359 -1.69 8.90 1.66
CA SER A 359 -2.73 9.35 2.58
C SER A 359 -2.09 9.93 3.83
N ALA A 360 -2.15 11.24 4.00
CA ALA A 360 -1.60 11.94 5.18
C ALA A 360 -2.37 11.57 6.47
N ARG A 361 -1.70 11.65 7.64
CA ARG A 361 -2.43 11.70 8.91
C ARG A 361 -2.78 13.16 9.18
N LEU A 362 -4.04 13.43 9.46
CA LEU A 362 -4.44 14.71 10.02
C LEU A 362 -3.93 14.79 11.46
N HIS A 363 -2.98 15.68 11.70
CA HIS A 363 -2.68 16.11 13.06
C HIS A 363 -3.92 16.82 13.61
N HIS A 364 -4.44 16.37 14.76
CA HIS A 364 -5.38 17.18 15.52
C HIS A 364 -4.63 18.45 15.96
N VAL A 365 -4.94 19.58 15.32
CA VAL A 365 -4.63 20.88 15.91
C VAL A 365 -5.57 21.02 17.10
N ASP A 366 -5.01 20.92 18.30
CA ASP A 366 -5.73 21.20 19.53
C ASP A 366 -5.98 22.72 19.57
N GLU A 367 -7.23 23.16 19.44
CA GLU A 367 -7.57 24.61 19.38
C GLU A 367 -7.12 25.36 20.65
N ASN A 368 -6.81 24.62 21.72
CA ASN A 368 -6.25 25.14 22.96
C ASN A 368 -4.83 25.73 22.82
N GLU A 369 -3.98 25.28 21.88
CA GLU A 369 -2.63 25.84 21.72
C GLU A 369 -2.63 27.22 21.04
N ILE A 370 -3.61 27.50 20.18
CA ILE A 370 -3.71 28.81 19.49
C ILE A 370 -4.29 29.89 20.42
N ILE A 371 -5.05 29.50 21.45
CA ILE A 371 -5.57 30.41 22.49
C ILE A 371 -4.50 30.72 23.55
N GLY A 372 -3.54 29.81 23.78
CA GLY A 372 -2.47 29.96 24.77
C GLY A 372 -1.47 31.11 24.54
N LEU A 373 -1.42 31.69 23.33
CA LEU A 373 -0.50 32.78 22.97
C LEU A 373 -1.16 34.18 22.94
N ARG A 374 -2.38 34.34 23.48
CA ARG A 374 -3.06 35.64 23.61
C ARG A 374 -3.68 35.89 24.99
N CYS A 375 -2.95 35.61 26.09
CA CYS A 375 -3.39 36.06 27.41
C CYS A 375 -2.25 36.27 28.44
N THR A 376 -1.23 37.07 28.10
CA THR A 376 -0.18 37.50 29.07
C THR A 376 0.23 38.97 28.91
N GLN A 377 -0.76 39.88 28.87
CA GLN A 377 -0.54 41.31 29.15
C GLN A 377 -1.73 41.90 29.94
N SER A 378 -1.61 42.01 31.27
CA SER A 378 -2.06 43.19 32.04
C SER A 378 -1.66 43.11 33.53
N ALA A 379 -0.95 44.15 33.98
CA ALA A 379 -0.88 44.76 35.31
C ALA A 379 -0.93 43.93 36.64
N HIS A 380 0.11 44.14 37.46
CA HIS A 380 0.04 44.09 38.93
C HIS A 380 -0.94 45.12 39.51
N ILE A 381 -1.70 44.73 40.54
CA ILE A 381 -1.96 45.50 41.79
C ILE A 381 -2.08 44.47 42.95
N PRO A 382 -1.43 44.66 44.12
CA PRO A 382 -1.59 43.80 45.30
C PRO A 382 -2.68 44.30 46.26
N ASP A 383 -3.14 43.44 47.19
CA ASP A 383 -3.23 43.74 48.65
C ASP A 383 -3.85 42.57 49.43
N ASP A 384 -3.69 42.60 50.76
CA ASP A 384 -3.88 41.50 51.73
C ASP A 384 -5.34 41.12 52.06
N ILE A 385 -5.53 39.98 52.76
CA ILE A 385 -6.14 39.89 54.13
C ILE A 385 -6.23 38.43 54.64
N GLU A 386 -6.23 38.30 55.98
CA GLU A 386 -6.14 37.08 56.80
C GLU A 386 -7.40 36.17 56.79
N GLY A 387 -7.31 34.98 57.42
CA GLY A 387 -8.32 34.64 58.45
C GLY A 387 -9.03 33.27 58.48
N SER A 388 -8.36 32.25 59.04
CA SER A 388 -8.94 31.23 59.96
C SER A 388 -9.85 30.07 59.49
N GLN A 389 -9.50 28.86 59.99
CA GLN A 389 -10.34 27.81 60.66
C GLN A 389 -11.80 27.56 60.18
N SER A 390 -12.34 26.34 60.02
CA SER A 390 -12.01 24.96 60.48
C SER A 390 -12.72 23.92 59.56
N HIS A 391 -12.84 22.59 59.76
CA HIS A 391 -12.57 21.70 60.90
C HIS A 391 -12.07 20.28 60.45
N LYS A 392 -12.55 19.18 61.07
CA LYS A 392 -12.11 17.78 60.91
C LYS A 392 -13.31 16.81 60.86
N THR A 393 -13.12 15.65 60.20
CA THR A 393 -13.41 14.30 60.76
C THR A 393 -12.57 13.17 60.11
N LYS A 394 -12.48 12.01 60.78
CA LYS A 394 -11.52 10.88 60.59
C LYS A 394 -12.27 9.53 60.79
N HIS A 395 -11.76 8.30 60.61
CA HIS A 395 -10.48 7.66 60.20
C HIS A 395 -10.75 6.73 58.96
N ARG A 396 -9.85 6.01 58.25
CA ARG A 396 -8.57 5.25 58.47
C ARG A 396 -8.76 3.77 58.99
N PRO A 397 -7.84 2.81 58.69
CA PRO A 397 -8.09 1.72 57.70
C PRO A 397 -7.56 0.29 58.12
N PHE A 398 -7.11 -0.55 57.14
CA PHE A 398 -6.39 -1.88 57.22
C PHE A 398 -7.26 -3.16 57.44
N ALA A 399 -6.93 -4.41 57.02
CA ALA A 399 -5.87 -5.02 56.17
C ALA A 399 -6.19 -6.47 55.66
N ALA A 400 -5.64 -6.84 54.47
CA ALA A 400 -4.82 -8.05 54.13
C ALA A 400 -5.30 -9.54 54.22
N LEU A 401 -4.46 -10.44 53.62
CA LEU A 401 -4.39 -11.93 53.62
C LEU A 401 -5.11 -12.64 52.42
N LYS A 402 -4.65 -13.76 51.81
CA LYS A 402 -3.44 -14.64 51.96
C LYS A 402 -3.16 -15.50 50.69
N LYS A 403 -1.95 -16.06 50.54
CA LYS A 403 -1.56 -17.14 49.57
C LYS A 403 -1.50 -18.54 50.24
N PRO A 404 -1.46 -19.64 49.47
CA PRO A 404 -0.30 -20.57 49.49
C PRO A 404 0.00 -21.21 48.09
N ALA A 405 0.71 -22.34 47.95
CA ALA A 405 2.17 -22.52 48.03
C ALA A 405 2.65 -23.91 47.48
N ARG A 406 3.81 -23.93 46.78
CA ARG A 406 4.70 -25.03 46.29
C ARG A 406 4.44 -26.54 46.55
N ARG A 407 4.81 -27.36 45.55
CA ARG A 407 5.58 -28.64 45.64
C ARG A 407 6.33 -28.92 44.31
N GLY A 408 7.24 -29.90 44.23
CA GLY A 408 8.00 -30.21 43.00
C GLY A 408 8.81 -31.52 43.00
N SER A 409 9.67 -31.69 41.98
CA SER A 409 10.66 -32.78 41.72
C SER A 409 10.14 -34.15 41.24
N LEU A 410 10.52 -34.59 40.02
CA LEU A 410 11.55 -35.62 39.79
C LEU A 410 11.95 -35.74 38.29
N CYS A 411 12.96 -36.56 37.97
CA CYS A 411 13.64 -36.69 36.67
C CYS A 411 13.43 -38.07 36.01
N LEU A 412 13.40 -38.16 34.67
CA LEU A 412 13.74 -39.38 33.91
C LEU A 412 14.08 -39.11 32.44
N HIS A 413 15.01 -39.90 31.88
CA HIS A 413 15.54 -39.82 30.51
C HIS A 413 14.55 -40.35 29.44
N PHE A 414 14.72 -39.91 28.19
CA PHE A 414 14.46 -40.75 27.01
C PHE A 414 15.51 -40.56 25.91
N HIS A 415 15.78 -41.65 25.16
CA HIS A 415 16.83 -41.76 24.15
C HIS A 415 16.51 -41.06 22.82
N ILE A 416 17.57 -40.67 22.11
CA ILE A 416 17.54 -40.28 20.71
C ILE A 416 17.29 -41.52 19.84
N SER A 417 16.35 -41.42 18.90
CA SER A 417 16.32 -42.26 17.70
C SER A 417 16.15 -41.38 16.48
N SER A 418 17.14 -41.41 15.60
CA SER A 418 17.13 -40.67 14.34
C SER A 418 16.47 -41.51 13.24
N SER A 419 15.38 -41.03 12.66
CA SER A 419 14.91 -41.49 11.35
C SER A 419 14.47 -40.30 10.51
N SER A 420 15.04 -40.23 9.31
CA SER A 420 14.79 -39.17 8.33
C SER A 420 13.44 -39.38 7.64
N SER A 421 12.55 -38.39 7.76
CA SER A 421 11.41 -38.24 6.85
C SER A 421 11.21 -36.75 6.51
N SER A 422 10.80 -36.50 5.27
CA SER A 422 10.73 -35.15 4.67
C SER A 422 9.56 -34.34 5.23
N SER A 423 9.84 -33.15 5.78
CA SER A 423 8.82 -32.17 6.19
C SER A 423 8.91 -30.89 5.37
N TYR A 424 8.02 -30.76 4.38
CA TYR A 424 7.79 -29.51 3.65
C TYR A 424 7.22 -28.44 4.59
N SER A 425 7.86 -27.28 4.70
CA SER A 425 7.27 -26.12 5.39
C SER A 425 6.21 -25.47 4.50
N HIS A 426 4.93 -25.73 4.79
CA HIS A 426 3.81 -25.03 4.16
C HIS A 426 3.75 -23.58 4.67
N SER A 427 3.85 -22.60 3.76
CA SER A 427 3.36 -21.25 4.07
C SER A 427 1.84 -21.32 4.26
N ILE A 428 1.39 -21.10 5.49
CA ILE A 428 -0.01 -21.11 5.87
C ILE A 428 -0.76 -20.02 5.08
N VAL A 429 -1.69 -20.44 4.23
CA VAL A 429 -2.69 -19.54 3.63
C VAL A 429 -3.83 -19.43 4.64
N MET A 430 -3.98 -18.25 5.26
CA MET A 430 -5.15 -17.96 6.09
C MET A 430 -6.39 -17.99 5.21
N ALA A 431 -7.34 -18.87 5.52
CA ALA A 431 -8.54 -19.02 4.73
C ALA A 431 -9.50 -17.86 5.02
N ILE A 432 -10.01 -17.22 3.96
CA ILE A 432 -11.14 -16.28 4.08
C ILE A 432 -12.42 -17.09 3.92
N GLU A 433 -13.07 -17.33 5.04
CA GLU A 433 -14.36 -18.00 5.14
C GLU A 433 -15.49 -16.96 5.23
N VAL A 434 -16.64 -17.23 4.62
CA VAL A 434 -17.85 -16.41 4.79
C VAL A 434 -18.85 -17.23 5.59
N VAL A 435 -19.14 -16.78 6.81
CA VAL A 435 -19.97 -17.50 7.79
C VAL A 435 -21.11 -16.60 8.27
N PRO A 436 -22.22 -17.14 8.81
CA PRO A 436 -23.24 -16.35 9.47
C PRO A 436 -22.67 -15.51 10.62
N LEU A 437 -23.20 -14.30 10.81
CA LEU A 437 -22.83 -13.42 11.93
C LEU A 437 -23.17 -14.08 13.27
N THR A 438 -22.23 -14.09 14.21
CA THR A 438 -22.50 -14.42 15.62
C THR A 438 -22.42 -13.17 16.52
N GLU A 439 -22.91 -13.25 17.76
CA GLU A 439 -22.82 -12.13 18.70
C GLU A 439 -21.37 -11.68 18.96
N ALA A 440 -20.41 -12.60 18.93
CA ALA A 440 -18.98 -12.32 19.09
C ALA A 440 -18.39 -11.51 17.92
N ASP A 441 -19.00 -11.57 16.73
CA ASP A 441 -18.54 -10.87 15.53
C ASP A 441 -19.06 -9.43 15.44
N ILE A 442 -20.08 -9.08 16.24
CA ILE A 442 -20.79 -7.81 16.17
C ILE A 442 -19.85 -6.59 16.26
N PRO A 443 -18.89 -6.49 17.22
CA PRO A 443 -18.02 -5.33 17.31
C PRO A 443 -17.17 -5.13 16.04
N GLY A 444 -16.59 -6.20 15.50
CA GLY A 444 -15.78 -6.16 14.28
C GLY A 444 -16.63 -5.86 13.02
N ALA A 445 -17.84 -6.41 12.94
CA ALA A 445 -18.78 -6.10 11.86
C ALA A 445 -19.20 -4.61 11.87
N ILE A 446 -19.47 -4.04 13.06
CA ILE A 446 -19.79 -2.62 13.21
C ILE A 446 -18.60 -1.75 12.84
N GLU A 447 -17.39 -2.10 13.28
CA GLU A 447 -16.18 -1.36 12.92
C GLU A 447 -15.99 -1.31 11.40
N VAL A 448 -16.13 -2.43 10.71
CA VAL A 448 -16.06 -2.50 9.25
C VAL A 448 -17.14 -1.66 8.57
N ILE A 449 -18.39 -1.67 9.08
CA ILE A 449 -19.48 -0.81 8.56
C ILE A 449 -19.11 0.68 8.76
N GLN A 450 -18.71 1.07 9.97
CA GLN A 450 -18.39 2.46 10.26
C GLN A 450 -17.18 2.99 9.47
N GLN A 451 -16.18 2.15 9.22
CA GLN A 451 -15.04 2.50 8.36
C GLN A 451 -15.45 2.61 6.88
N ALA A 452 -16.20 1.63 6.36
CA ALA A 452 -16.59 1.61 4.95
C ALA A 452 -17.59 2.72 4.56
N PHE A 453 -18.52 3.06 5.46
CA PHE A 453 -19.54 4.09 5.21
C PHE A 453 -19.15 5.50 5.67
N ALA A 454 -17.96 5.72 6.24
CA ALA A 454 -17.52 7.04 6.73
C ALA A 454 -17.59 8.14 5.65
N ASP A 455 -17.25 7.80 4.40
CA ASP A 455 -17.31 8.70 3.24
C ASP A 455 -18.47 8.41 2.29
N ASP A 456 -19.44 7.60 2.70
CA ASP A 456 -20.60 7.28 1.87
C ASP A 456 -21.53 8.50 1.70
N PRO A 457 -21.93 8.87 0.47
CA PRO A 457 -22.78 10.05 0.23
C PRO A 457 -24.14 9.98 0.94
N TYR A 458 -24.78 8.81 0.97
CA TYR A 458 -26.05 8.62 1.67
C TYR A 458 -25.85 8.67 3.18
N PHE A 459 -24.79 8.06 3.70
CA PHE A 459 -24.45 8.13 5.13
C PHE A 459 -24.22 9.57 5.58
N LYS A 460 -23.37 10.33 4.85
CA LYS A 460 -23.15 11.75 5.13
C LYS A 460 -24.46 12.54 5.05
N TRP A 461 -25.26 12.35 4.01
CA TRP A 461 -26.53 13.06 3.85
C TRP A 461 -27.54 12.75 4.96
N VAL A 462 -27.73 11.49 5.35
CA VAL A 462 -28.75 11.06 6.33
C VAL A 462 -28.34 11.27 7.79
N PHE A 463 -27.04 11.41 8.07
CA PHE A 463 -26.51 11.72 9.40
C PHE A 463 -26.07 13.19 9.58
N ASP A 464 -26.10 14.01 8.52
CA ASP A 464 -25.90 15.46 8.66
C ASP A 464 -27.09 16.13 9.38
N SER A 465 -26.73 16.95 10.36
CA SER A 465 -27.60 17.71 11.26
C SER A 465 -27.38 19.23 11.16
N SER A 466 -26.40 19.67 10.36
CA SER A 466 -25.86 21.03 10.32
C SER A 466 -26.89 22.16 10.14
N LYS A 467 -28.07 21.86 9.57
CA LYS A 467 -29.07 22.86 9.17
C LYS A 467 -30.29 23.00 10.09
N ARG A 468 -30.44 22.23 11.17
CA ARG A 468 -31.77 22.14 11.84
C ARG A 468 -32.06 23.12 12.98
N SER A 469 -31.07 23.61 13.74
CA SER A 469 -31.34 24.57 14.84
C SER A 469 -30.08 25.19 15.49
N GLY A 470 -29.21 25.88 14.76
CA GLY A 470 -28.15 26.75 15.31
C GLY A 470 -27.00 26.09 16.10
N GLU A 471 -27.17 24.86 16.58
CA GLU A 471 -26.15 24.01 17.21
C GLU A 471 -25.80 22.84 16.29
N SER A 472 -24.51 22.59 16.07
CA SER A 472 -24.02 21.45 15.30
C SER A 472 -24.15 20.15 16.11
N ALA A 473 -25.23 19.40 15.89
CA ALA A 473 -25.44 18.09 16.51
C ALA A 473 -24.55 17.02 15.84
N GLN A 474 -23.24 17.12 16.05
CA GLN A 474 -22.18 16.30 15.47
C GLN A 474 -22.50 14.78 15.50
N PHE A 475 -22.20 14.08 14.41
CA PHE A 475 -22.39 12.63 14.30
C PHE A 475 -21.70 11.88 15.45
N ASN A 476 -22.48 11.16 16.27
CA ASN A 476 -21.95 10.41 17.40
C ASN A 476 -21.68 8.95 16.98
N LYS A 477 -20.39 8.62 16.79
CA LYS A 477 -19.92 7.28 16.42
C LYS A 477 -20.34 6.19 17.42
N GLN A 478 -20.42 6.50 18.73
CA GLN A 478 -20.87 5.55 19.74
C GLN A 478 -22.38 5.29 19.65
N ARG A 479 -23.20 6.34 19.47
CA ARG A 479 -24.65 6.17 19.24
C ARG A 479 -24.93 5.37 17.96
N ASN A 480 -24.15 5.61 16.89
CA ASN A 480 -24.23 4.82 15.67
C ASN A 480 -23.79 3.37 15.89
N HIS A 481 -22.76 3.12 16.71
CA HIS A 481 -22.34 1.77 17.10
C HIS A 481 -23.46 1.04 17.87
N ASP A 482 -24.04 1.65 18.89
CA ASP A 482 -25.14 1.05 19.69
C ASP A 482 -26.38 0.74 18.83
N SER A 483 -26.63 1.57 17.81
CA SER A 483 -27.68 1.39 16.81
C SER A 483 -27.40 0.21 15.86
N LEU A 484 -26.16 0.11 15.34
CA LEU A 484 -25.75 -1.00 14.49
C LEU A 484 -25.69 -2.32 15.28
N ALA A 485 -25.31 -2.30 16.56
CA ALA A 485 -25.37 -3.47 17.44
C ALA A 485 -26.80 -4.00 17.58
N ALA A 486 -27.79 -3.12 17.79
CA ALA A 486 -29.20 -3.51 17.80
C ALA A 486 -29.65 -4.12 16.45
N ARG A 487 -29.19 -3.55 15.33
CA ARG A 487 -29.47 -4.06 13.97
C ARG A 487 -28.83 -5.43 13.71
N CYS A 488 -27.59 -5.65 14.15
CA CYS A 488 -26.89 -6.93 14.06
C CYS A 488 -27.59 -8.02 14.89
N LEU A 489 -27.94 -7.73 16.15
CA LEU A 489 -28.68 -8.66 17.02
C LEU A 489 -30.05 -9.05 16.46
N TRP A 490 -30.76 -8.11 15.83
CA TRP A 490 -31.99 -8.41 15.08
C TRP A 490 -31.69 -9.25 13.83
N GLY A 491 -30.62 -8.89 13.11
CA GLY A 491 -30.20 -9.53 11.86
C GLY A 491 -29.90 -11.01 11.99
N ILE A 492 -29.27 -11.44 13.09
CA ILE A 492 -28.97 -12.86 13.40
C ILE A 492 -30.21 -13.76 13.28
N ASN A 493 -31.41 -13.24 13.60
CA ASN A 493 -32.65 -14.03 13.63
C ASN A 493 -33.64 -13.70 12.49
N ASN A 494 -33.42 -12.61 11.75
CA ASN A 494 -34.43 -12.06 10.80
C ASN A 494 -33.85 -11.66 9.44
N ALA A 495 -32.55 -11.84 9.19
CA ALA A 495 -31.89 -11.52 7.94
C ALA A 495 -30.78 -12.54 7.63
N LEU A 496 -30.32 -12.57 6.39
CA LEU A 496 -29.12 -13.31 6.01
C LEU A 496 -27.91 -12.40 6.23
N PHE A 497 -27.41 -12.40 7.47
CA PHE A 497 -26.24 -11.62 7.90
C PHE A 497 -25.00 -12.51 7.86
N TYR A 498 -24.01 -12.14 7.06
CA TYR A 498 -22.75 -12.87 6.89
C TYR A 498 -21.54 -11.99 7.20
N VAL A 499 -20.50 -12.61 7.75
CA VAL A 499 -19.18 -12.01 7.94
C VAL A 499 -18.12 -12.81 7.21
N ALA A 500 -17.22 -12.10 6.54
CA ALA A 500 -15.99 -12.67 6.01
C ALA A 500 -14.92 -12.63 7.12
N LYS A 501 -14.44 -13.80 7.54
CA LYS A 501 -13.49 -13.95 8.65
C LYS A 501 -12.19 -14.59 8.17
N GLU A 502 -11.11 -14.24 8.86
CA GLU A 502 -9.80 -14.85 8.66
C GLU A 502 -9.63 -16.01 9.64
N THR A 503 -9.59 -17.24 9.12
CA THR A 503 -9.51 -18.46 9.93
C THR A 503 -8.05 -18.97 9.96
N PRO A 504 -7.43 -19.12 11.15
CA PRO A 504 -6.11 -19.72 11.27
C PRO A 504 -6.15 -21.22 10.91
N PRO A 505 -5.04 -21.82 10.47
CA PRO A 505 -4.97 -23.25 10.17
C PRO A 505 -5.23 -24.06 11.44
N SER A 506 -5.84 -25.24 11.27
CA SER A 506 -6.24 -26.13 12.35
C SER A 506 -5.08 -26.90 12.99
N THR A 507 -4.20 -26.19 13.70
CA THR A 507 -3.39 -26.76 14.78
C THR A 507 -4.10 -26.53 16.11
N GLY A 508 -4.49 -27.60 16.79
CA GLY A 508 -5.41 -27.52 17.93
C GLY A 508 -4.89 -26.73 19.13
N GLY A 509 -5.80 -26.08 19.86
CA GLY A 509 -5.55 -25.69 21.25
C GLY A 509 -5.26 -24.21 21.55
N SER A 510 -5.77 -23.24 20.78
CA SER A 510 -5.95 -21.87 21.30
C SER A 510 -7.00 -21.08 20.51
N SER A 511 -8.00 -20.52 21.20
CA SER A 511 -9.07 -19.71 20.60
C SER A 511 -8.61 -18.26 20.37
N THR A 512 -7.77 -18.04 19.37
CA THR A 512 -7.51 -16.69 18.87
C THR A 512 -8.74 -16.20 18.09
N SER A 513 -9.24 -15.01 18.44
CA SER A 513 -10.47 -14.47 17.84
C SER A 513 -10.25 -14.15 16.35
N SER A 514 -10.93 -14.85 15.45
CA SER A 514 -10.88 -14.61 14.01
C SER A 514 -11.41 -13.23 13.65
N ARG A 515 -10.54 -12.37 13.10
CA ARG A 515 -10.88 -11.00 12.69
C ARG A 515 -11.93 -10.99 11.59
N VAL A 516 -12.92 -10.10 11.74
CA VAL A 516 -13.91 -9.76 10.69
C VAL A 516 -13.25 -8.82 9.68
N LEU A 517 -13.32 -9.15 8.40
CA LEU A 517 -12.76 -8.40 7.27
C LEU A 517 -13.82 -7.80 6.34
N GLY A 518 -15.06 -8.28 6.42
CA GLY A 518 -16.18 -7.84 5.62
C GLY A 518 -17.50 -8.34 6.19
N VAL A 519 -18.60 -7.68 5.85
CA VAL A 519 -19.94 -8.00 6.32
C VAL A 519 -20.98 -7.71 5.23
N SER A 520 -22.00 -8.56 5.12
CA SER A 520 -23.19 -8.30 4.31
C SER A 520 -24.46 -8.65 5.07
N CYS A 521 -25.51 -7.87 4.84
CA CYS A 521 -26.86 -8.07 5.36
C CYS A 521 -27.82 -8.12 4.17
N TRP A 522 -28.49 -9.24 4.00
CA TRP A 522 -29.51 -9.42 2.99
C TRP A 522 -30.86 -9.70 3.62
N LEU A 523 -31.90 -9.04 3.13
CA LEU A 523 -33.28 -9.40 3.45
C LEU A 523 -33.73 -10.49 2.47
N PRO A 524 -34.34 -11.59 2.95
CA PRO A 524 -34.88 -12.62 2.09
C PRO A 524 -36.09 -12.09 1.28
N PRO A 525 -36.41 -12.73 0.14
CA PRO A 525 -37.60 -12.38 -0.64
C PRO A 525 -38.87 -12.54 0.20
N HIS A 526 -39.68 -11.48 0.26
CA HIS A 526 -40.97 -11.47 0.94
C HIS A 526 -42.08 -11.30 -0.10
N PRO A 527 -43.02 -12.26 -0.24
CA PRO A 527 -44.07 -12.19 -1.25
C PRO A 527 -45.00 -10.98 -1.09
N ALA A 528 -45.40 -10.40 -2.21
CA ALA A 528 -46.32 -9.26 -2.22
C ALA A 528 -47.69 -9.68 -1.65
N GLY A 529 -48.00 -9.19 -0.44
CA GLY A 529 -49.25 -9.48 0.28
C GLY A 529 -49.14 -10.51 1.42
N ALA A 530 -47.97 -11.10 1.67
CA ALA A 530 -47.77 -11.94 2.86
C ALA A 530 -47.77 -11.08 4.15
N SER A 531 -48.58 -11.46 5.13
CA SER A 531 -48.62 -10.80 6.44
C SER A 531 -47.32 -11.01 7.22
N GLU A 532 -46.88 -10.00 7.98
CA GLU A 532 -45.76 -10.18 8.91
C GLU A 532 -46.10 -11.28 9.93
N SER A 533 -45.15 -12.20 10.15
CA SER A 533 -45.32 -13.19 11.21
C SER A 533 -45.26 -12.51 12.57
N TRP A 534 -46.00 -13.03 13.56
CA TRP A 534 -46.00 -12.51 14.94
C TRP A 534 -44.58 -12.45 15.53
N TYR A 535 -43.70 -13.37 15.13
CA TYR A 535 -42.28 -13.37 15.47
C TYR A 535 -41.53 -12.18 14.84
N SER A 536 -41.69 -11.95 13.54
CA SER A 536 -41.08 -10.81 12.83
C SER A 536 -41.56 -9.46 13.40
N TRP A 537 -42.86 -9.36 13.67
CA TRP A 537 -43.48 -8.19 14.31
C TRP A 537 -42.90 -7.93 15.71
N ALA A 538 -42.81 -8.96 16.56
CA ALA A 538 -42.24 -8.84 17.91
C ALA A 538 -40.74 -8.49 17.88
N GLN A 539 -39.98 -9.04 16.93
CA GLN A 539 -38.56 -8.70 16.71
C GLN A 539 -38.41 -7.26 16.20
N GLY A 540 -39.29 -6.79 15.31
CA GLY A 540 -39.37 -5.39 14.88
C GLY A 540 -39.66 -4.45 16.04
N TRP A 541 -40.59 -4.82 16.93
CA TRP A 541 -40.87 -4.11 18.19
C TRP A 541 -39.66 -4.09 19.14
N MET A 542 -38.93 -5.19 19.26
CA MET A 542 -37.72 -5.26 20.10
C MET A 542 -36.59 -4.39 19.53
N LEU A 543 -36.44 -4.34 18.21
CA LEU A 543 -35.51 -3.42 17.53
C LEU A 543 -35.92 -1.96 17.75
N TRP A 544 -37.20 -1.63 17.61
CA TRP A 544 -37.73 -0.29 17.90
C TRP A 544 -37.51 0.11 19.36
N PHE A 545 -37.77 -0.77 20.31
CA PHE A 545 -37.54 -0.53 21.74
C PHE A 545 -36.06 -0.32 22.08
N ARG A 546 -35.16 -1.15 21.53
CA ARG A 546 -33.70 -0.98 21.69
C ARG A 546 -33.22 0.36 21.11
N GLN A 547 -33.76 0.78 19.97
CA GLN A 547 -33.43 2.08 19.37
C GLN A 547 -34.04 3.27 20.13
N GLY A 548 -35.21 3.09 20.73
CA GLY A 548 -35.79 4.04 21.70
C GLY A 548 -34.91 4.19 22.94
N LEU A 549 -34.40 3.09 23.48
CA LEU A 549 -33.46 3.08 24.61
C LEU A 549 -32.14 3.79 24.26
N ASN A 550 -31.61 3.58 23.05
CA ASN A 550 -30.43 4.29 22.55
C ASN A 550 -30.69 5.81 22.41
N ASN A 551 -31.86 6.22 21.94
CA ASN A 551 -32.24 7.63 21.87
C ASN A 551 -32.34 8.27 23.27
N LEU A 552 -32.88 7.56 24.26
CA LEU A 552 -32.92 7.98 25.66
C LEU A 552 -31.51 8.05 26.28
N ARG A 553 -30.65 7.05 26.04
CA ARG A 553 -29.28 6.98 26.57
C ARG A 553 -28.38 8.11 26.06
N HIS A 554 -28.58 8.56 24.83
CA HIS A 554 -27.81 9.64 24.20
C HIS A 554 -28.55 10.99 24.16
N TRP A 555 -29.62 11.17 24.96
CA TRP A 555 -30.42 12.40 25.06
C TRP A 555 -30.81 13.01 23.69
N GLY A 556 -31.11 12.15 22.71
CA GLY A 556 -31.47 12.55 21.34
C GLY A 556 -30.35 13.16 20.48
N ARG A 557 -29.15 13.47 21.00
CA ARG A 557 -28.08 14.21 20.30
C ARG A 557 -27.23 13.33 19.37
N GLY A 558 -26.77 13.90 18.25
CA GLY A 558 -25.78 13.30 17.35
C GLY A 558 -26.18 12.02 16.61
N GLY A 559 -27.37 11.96 15.99
CA GLY A 559 -27.83 10.76 15.29
C GLY A 559 -28.73 11.05 14.09
N LEU A 560 -29.32 9.97 13.54
CA LEU A 560 -30.08 9.92 12.29
C LEU A 560 -31.02 11.12 12.11
N ASN A 561 -30.87 11.85 11.00
CA ASN A 561 -31.79 12.92 10.63
C ASN A 561 -33.12 12.30 10.17
N ALA A 562 -34.08 12.20 11.10
CA ALA A 562 -35.35 11.52 10.87
C ALA A 562 -36.12 12.03 9.64
N ARG A 563 -35.98 13.31 9.25
CA ARG A 563 -36.63 13.84 8.04
C ARG A 563 -36.04 13.18 6.78
N ARG A 564 -34.71 13.17 6.66
CA ARG A 564 -33.98 12.58 5.54
C ARG A 564 -34.15 11.07 5.47
N TYR A 565 -34.21 10.40 6.61
CA TYR A 565 -34.56 8.98 6.68
C TYR A 565 -35.95 8.69 6.10
N TRP A 566 -36.97 9.48 6.45
CA TRP A 566 -38.32 9.29 5.89
C TRP A 566 -38.41 9.63 4.40
N ILE A 567 -37.70 10.67 3.92
CA ILE A 567 -37.56 10.97 2.49
C ILE A 567 -36.96 9.76 1.75
N TRP A 568 -35.86 9.19 2.26
CA TRP A 568 -35.27 7.98 1.69
C TRP A 568 -36.23 6.79 1.72
N LYS A 569 -36.93 6.54 2.83
CA LYS A 569 -37.91 5.45 2.93
C LYS A 569 -39.06 5.56 1.93
N GLU A 570 -39.56 6.77 1.69
CA GLU A 570 -40.60 7.07 0.70
C GLU A 570 -40.10 6.82 -0.73
N ARG A 571 -38.96 7.41 -1.11
CA ARG A 571 -38.35 7.23 -2.43
C ARG A 571 -37.96 5.76 -2.69
N GLN A 572 -37.48 5.06 -1.66
CA GLN A 572 -37.19 3.61 -1.71
C GLN A 572 -38.47 2.80 -1.99
N GLN A 573 -39.59 3.13 -1.33
CA GLN A 573 -40.86 2.46 -1.58
C GLN A 573 -41.36 2.69 -3.02
N GLU A 574 -41.21 3.90 -3.55
CA GLU A 574 -41.53 4.21 -4.96
C GLU A 574 -40.61 3.49 -5.96
N ALA A 575 -39.31 3.39 -5.66
CA ALA A 575 -38.35 2.69 -6.49
C ALA A 575 -38.62 1.18 -6.48
N GLN A 576 -38.80 0.58 -5.30
CA GLN A 576 -39.12 -0.85 -5.17
C GLN A 576 -40.48 -1.16 -5.82
N GLY A 577 -41.52 -0.36 -5.59
CA GLY A 577 -42.83 -0.55 -6.23
C GLY A 577 -42.85 -0.40 -7.76
N ALA A 578 -41.85 0.28 -8.34
CA ALA A 578 -41.69 0.41 -9.79
C ALA A 578 -40.73 -0.61 -10.41
N ILE A 579 -39.86 -1.24 -9.62
CA ILE A 579 -38.80 -2.16 -10.09
C ILE A 579 -39.15 -3.61 -9.79
N TRP A 580 -39.82 -3.90 -8.67
CA TRP A 580 -40.04 -5.25 -8.18
C TRP A 580 -41.24 -5.89 -8.89
N ASP A 581 -40.95 -6.71 -9.89
CA ASP A 581 -41.92 -7.41 -10.75
C ASP A 581 -42.17 -8.87 -10.35
N ASP A 582 -41.26 -9.47 -9.56
CA ASP A 582 -41.39 -10.85 -9.07
C ASP A 582 -42.36 -10.95 -7.87
N PRO A 583 -43.48 -11.70 -7.97
CA PRO A 583 -44.45 -11.82 -6.89
C PRO A 583 -43.88 -12.50 -5.63
N ARG A 584 -42.74 -13.20 -5.73
CA ARG A 584 -42.03 -13.80 -4.59
C ARG A 584 -41.23 -12.77 -3.79
N GLY A 585 -40.95 -11.60 -4.37
CA GLY A 585 -40.01 -10.61 -3.83
C GLY A 585 -38.56 -10.86 -4.26
N TYR A 586 -37.64 -10.06 -3.72
CA TYR A 586 -36.23 -10.04 -4.11
C TYR A 586 -35.31 -10.31 -2.91
N TYR A 587 -34.14 -10.91 -3.18
CA TYR A 587 -33.02 -10.87 -2.25
C TYR A 587 -32.42 -9.45 -2.22
N PHE A 588 -32.73 -8.68 -1.18
CA PHE A 588 -32.31 -7.27 -1.08
C PHE A 588 -31.02 -7.14 -0.25
N CYS A 589 -29.93 -6.72 -0.90
CA CYS A 589 -28.69 -6.32 -0.23
C CYS A 589 -28.91 -5.00 0.53
N ASN A 590 -29.09 -5.09 1.84
CA ASN A 590 -29.39 -3.94 2.70
C ASN A 590 -28.12 -3.28 3.28
N ILE A 591 -27.06 -4.07 3.50
CA ILE A 591 -25.72 -3.58 3.87
C ILE A 591 -24.71 -4.47 3.17
N VAL A 592 -23.66 -3.89 2.58
CA VAL A 592 -22.43 -4.60 2.27
C VAL A 592 -21.24 -3.67 2.53
N ALA A 593 -20.27 -4.17 3.28
CA ALA A 593 -19.06 -3.44 3.65
C ALA A 593 -17.86 -4.39 3.67
N VAL A 594 -16.72 -3.89 3.20
CA VAL A 594 -15.43 -4.59 3.30
C VAL A 594 -14.45 -3.62 3.92
N SER A 595 -13.73 -4.09 4.94
CA SER A 595 -12.71 -3.33 5.67
C SER A 595 -11.74 -2.70 4.66
N PRO A 596 -11.40 -1.39 4.73
CA PRO A 596 -10.58 -0.73 3.72
C PRO A 596 -9.25 -1.46 3.43
N ASP A 597 -8.60 -1.99 4.47
CA ASP A 597 -7.38 -2.81 4.39
C ASP A 597 -7.58 -4.22 3.78
N ALA A 598 -8.83 -4.64 3.60
CA ALA A 598 -9.23 -5.93 3.05
C ALA A 598 -9.95 -5.84 1.70
N GLN A 599 -10.13 -4.63 1.15
CA GLN A 599 -10.65 -4.41 -0.20
C GLN A 599 -9.69 -4.99 -1.25
N GLY A 600 -10.20 -5.29 -2.45
CA GLY A 600 -9.44 -5.97 -3.52
C GLY A 600 -9.15 -7.46 -3.27
N ARG A 601 -9.24 -7.98 -2.04
CA ARG A 601 -9.02 -9.41 -1.69
C ARG A 601 -10.14 -10.37 -2.16
N GLY A 602 -11.05 -9.91 -3.03
CA GLY A 602 -12.23 -10.68 -3.48
C GLY A 602 -13.35 -10.85 -2.44
N ILE A 603 -13.19 -10.31 -1.23
CA ILE A 603 -14.13 -10.47 -0.10
C ILE A 603 -15.54 -10.00 -0.45
N GLY A 604 -15.66 -8.82 -1.06
CA GLY A 604 -16.95 -8.30 -1.51
C GLY A 604 -17.65 -9.27 -2.47
N ARG A 605 -16.90 -9.86 -3.42
CA ARG A 605 -17.47 -10.87 -4.32
C ARG A 605 -17.99 -12.09 -3.56
N LYS A 606 -17.20 -12.65 -2.62
CA LYS A 606 -17.66 -13.79 -1.79
C LYS A 606 -18.92 -13.48 -0.97
N LEU A 607 -19.03 -12.26 -0.44
CA LEU A 607 -20.20 -11.78 0.32
C LEU A 607 -21.46 -11.56 -0.54
N PHE A 608 -21.29 -11.43 -1.87
CA PHE A 608 -22.36 -11.45 -2.86
C PHE A 608 -22.67 -12.88 -3.33
N GLU A 609 -21.65 -13.67 -3.68
CA GLU A 609 -21.76 -15.05 -4.18
C GLU A 609 -22.59 -15.92 -3.23
N ILE A 610 -22.36 -15.86 -1.91
CA ILE A 610 -23.11 -16.67 -0.93
C ILE A 610 -24.64 -16.46 -0.95
N VAL A 611 -25.13 -15.30 -1.42
CA VAL A 611 -26.57 -15.05 -1.59
C VAL A 611 -26.99 -15.13 -3.06
N SER A 612 -26.16 -14.71 -4.01
CA SER A 612 -26.51 -14.78 -5.43
C SER A 612 -26.56 -16.22 -5.94
N ASP A 613 -25.75 -17.13 -5.41
CA ASP A 613 -25.77 -18.55 -5.77
C ASP A 613 -27.04 -19.23 -5.24
N ARG A 614 -27.53 -18.78 -4.07
CA ARG A 614 -28.83 -19.18 -3.51
C ARG A 614 -29.99 -18.62 -4.34
N ALA A 615 -29.90 -17.35 -4.74
CA ALA A 615 -30.89 -16.71 -5.60
C ALA A 615 -30.95 -17.37 -6.99
N ASP A 616 -29.80 -17.76 -7.56
CA ASP A 616 -29.70 -18.56 -8.79
C ASP A 616 -30.35 -19.95 -8.63
N ALA A 617 -30.13 -20.62 -7.49
CA ALA A 617 -30.73 -21.92 -7.20
C ALA A 617 -32.25 -21.88 -6.96
N GLU A 618 -32.76 -20.81 -6.34
CA GLU A 618 -34.20 -20.57 -6.13
C GLU A 618 -34.89 -19.89 -7.33
N GLY A 619 -34.10 -19.46 -8.33
CA GLY A 619 -34.57 -18.71 -9.49
C GLY A 619 -35.20 -17.36 -9.12
N VAL A 620 -34.69 -16.68 -8.09
CA VAL A 620 -35.20 -15.40 -7.55
C VAL A 620 -34.23 -14.27 -7.87
N LYS A 621 -34.74 -13.05 -8.10
CA LYS A 621 -33.92 -11.87 -8.43
C LYS A 621 -33.22 -11.29 -7.19
N CYS A 622 -32.05 -10.67 -7.39
CA CYS A 622 -31.38 -9.86 -6.37
C CYS A 622 -31.54 -8.36 -6.65
N TYR A 623 -31.65 -7.55 -5.61
CA TYR A 623 -31.77 -6.09 -5.66
C TYR A 623 -30.76 -5.42 -4.72
N LEU A 624 -30.21 -4.27 -5.12
CA LEU A 624 -29.36 -3.43 -4.27
C LEU A 624 -29.56 -1.94 -4.58
N GLU A 625 -29.15 -1.10 -3.64
CA GLU A 625 -29.09 0.36 -3.77
C GLU A 625 -27.64 0.81 -3.49
N SER A 626 -27.05 1.62 -4.36
CA SER A 626 -25.73 2.21 -4.11
C SER A 626 -25.75 3.72 -4.09
N SER A 627 -25.01 4.33 -3.15
CA SER A 627 -24.86 5.78 -2.96
C SER A 627 -23.84 6.44 -3.89
N ARG A 628 -23.11 5.64 -4.69
CA ARG A 628 -22.04 6.09 -5.58
C ARG A 628 -22.25 5.47 -6.96
N ASN A 629 -22.10 6.28 -8.01
CA ASN A 629 -22.05 5.78 -9.38
C ASN A 629 -20.70 5.08 -9.63
N VAL A 630 -19.63 5.88 -9.62
CA VAL A 630 -18.26 5.39 -9.80
C VAL A 630 -17.58 5.19 -8.42
N PRO A 631 -16.90 4.06 -8.16
CA PRO A 631 -16.78 2.86 -9.00
C PRO A 631 -17.89 1.81 -8.75
N ASN A 632 -18.79 2.03 -7.78
CA ASN A 632 -19.66 0.97 -7.25
C ASN A 632 -20.58 0.33 -8.30
N VAL A 633 -21.28 1.12 -9.13
CA VAL A 633 -22.17 0.59 -10.19
C VAL A 633 -21.40 -0.35 -11.12
N GLN A 634 -20.21 0.05 -11.55
CA GLN A 634 -19.31 -0.74 -12.41
C GLN A 634 -18.80 -2.02 -11.75
N ILE A 635 -18.73 -2.07 -10.41
CA ILE A 635 -18.38 -3.27 -9.65
C ILE A 635 -19.57 -4.24 -9.66
N TYR A 636 -20.79 -3.76 -9.46
CA TYR A 636 -22.00 -4.57 -9.46
C TYR A 636 -22.39 -5.05 -10.87
N GLU A 637 -22.15 -4.24 -11.92
CA GLU A 637 -22.28 -4.66 -13.33
C GLU A 637 -21.43 -5.90 -13.63
N LYS A 638 -20.18 -5.94 -13.15
CA LYS A 638 -19.28 -7.11 -13.25
C LYS A 638 -19.76 -8.32 -12.44
N MET A 639 -20.73 -8.15 -11.54
CA MET A 639 -21.39 -9.23 -10.79
C MET A 639 -22.75 -9.65 -11.41
N GLY A 640 -23.15 -9.02 -12.52
CA GLY A 640 -24.40 -9.31 -13.24
C GLY A 640 -25.59 -8.42 -12.86
N TYR A 641 -25.39 -7.33 -12.11
CA TYR A 641 -26.43 -6.35 -11.84
C TYR A 641 -26.56 -5.34 -12.99
N ALA A 642 -27.77 -5.04 -13.41
CA ALA A 642 -28.07 -3.93 -14.32
C ALA A 642 -28.64 -2.75 -13.53
N MET A 643 -28.25 -1.52 -13.89
CA MET A 643 -28.90 -0.31 -13.39
C MET A 643 -30.35 -0.26 -13.90
N LYS A 644 -31.30 0.00 -13.00
CA LYS A 644 -32.74 0.07 -13.31
C LYS A 644 -33.33 1.47 -13.10
N ARG A 645 -32.85 2.21 -12.10
CA ARG A 645 -33.36 3.54 -11.77
C ARG A 645 -32.34 4.36 -10.99
N GLU A 646 -32.29 5.65 -11.27
CA GLU A 646 -31.70 6.66 -10.38
C GLU A 646 -32.78 7.18 -9.42
N MET A 647 -32.46 7.21 -8.13
CA MET A 647 -33.37 7.57 -7.05
C MET A 647 -32.85 8.81 -6.33
N GLU A 648 -33.44 9.95 -6.67
CA GLU A 648 -33.12 11.23 -6.03
C GLU A 648 -33.78 11.33 -4.65
N CYS A 649 -32.98 11.56 -3.61
CA CYS A 649 -33.43 11.88 -2.26
C CYS A 649 -33.09 13.34 -1.95
N ARG A 650 -34.10 14.22 -2.01
CA ARG A 650 -33.96 15.68 -1.90
C ARG A 650 -34.54 16.22 -0.59
N ASP A 651 -33.75 17.03 0.12
CA ASP A 651 -34.14 17.75 1.34
C ASP A 651 -33.84 19.25 1.18
N GLY A 652 -34.75 19.96 0.51
CA GLY A 652 -34.53 21.34 0.07
C GLY A 652 -33.59 21.40 -1.14
N GLU A 653 -32.51 22.16 -1.01
CA GLU A 653 -31.44 22.23 -2.03
C GLU A 653 -30.45 21.06 -1.97
N ASP A 654 -30.43 20.31 -0.86
CA ASP A 654 -29.48 19.22 -0.63
C ASP A 654 -30.00 17.88 -1.19
N VAL A 655 -29.17 17.15 -1.92
CA VAL A 655 -29.56 16.00 -2.74
C VAL A 655 -28.58 14.85 -2.55
N CYS A 656 -29.09 13.67 -2.22
CA CYS A 656 -28.39 12.40 -2.32
C CYS A 656 -28.95 11.59 -3.49
N MET A 657 -28.08 11.08 -4.37
CA MET A 657 -28.46 10.17 -5.46
C MET A 657 -28.17 8.72 -5.08
N LEU A 658 -29.13 7.83 -5.31
CA LEU A 658 -29.00 6.39 -5.11
C LEU A 658 -29.26 5.66 -6.44
N TYR A 659 -28.47 4.63 -6.72
CA TYR A 659 -28.53 3.85 -7.96
C TYR A 659 -29.13 2.47 -7.64
N CYS A 660 -30.37 2.27 -8.06
CA CYS A 660 -31.12 1.03 -7.87
C CYS A 660 -30.73 0.02 -8.95
N MET A 661 -30.26 -1.16 -8.55
CA MET A 661 -29.76 -2.19 -9.48
C MET A 661 -30.39 -3.56 -9.21
N VAL A 662 -30.61 -4.32 -10.28
CA VAL A 662 -31.18 -5.67 -10.23
C VAL A 662 -30.27 -6.65 -10.95
N ARG A 663 -30.03 -7.81 -10.33
CA ARG A 663 -29.41 -8.98 -10.97
C ARG A 663 -30.49 -10.05 -11.16
N GLU A 664 -30.67 -10.46 -12.41
CA GLU A 664 -31.50 -11.60 -12.76
C GLU A 664 -30.82 -12.92 -12.32
N PRO A 665 -31.59 -13.96 -11.95
CA PRO A 665 -31.03 -15.26 -11.63
C PRO A 665 -30.44 -15.92 -12.89
N LYS A 666 -29.30 -16.59 -12.74
CA LYS A 666 -28.67 -17.36 -13.82
C LYS A 666 -29.42 -18.67 -14.03
N THR A 667 -30.07 -18.81 -15.18
CA THR A 667 -30.62 -20.09 -15.62
C THR A 667 -29.49 -21.11 -15.76
N LYS A 668 -29.62 -22.29 -15.13
CA LYS A 668 -28.72 -23.41 -15.42
C LYS A 668 -28.91 -23.83 -16.89
N GLN A 669 -27.83 -23.77 -17.67
CA GLN A 669 -27.66 -24.57 -18.88
C GLN A 669 -27.21 -25.98 -18.50
#